data_AF-A0A9D8ILU6-F1
#
_entry.id   AF-A0A9D8ILU6-F1
#
_cell.length_a   1.000
_cell.length_b   1.000
_cell.length_c   1.000
_cell.angle_alpha   90.00
_cell.angle_beta   90.00
_cell.angle_gamma   90.00
#
_symmetry.space_group_name_H-M   'P 1'
#
loop_
_entity.id
_entity.type
_entity.pdbx_description
1 polymer ?
#
loop_
_entity_poly.entity_id
_entity_poly.type
_entity_poly.pdbx_seq_one_letter_code
_entity_poly.pdbx_strand_id
1 'polypeptide(L)'
;MKRFSLTSPAIQTAAILAALAAVVVIGSRLTGAQEAKAVQPPPATLPLQFAKGEKIALVGSSTAERMNLFGHLETMIHLKHADKELVIRNFGRPADEVGIRQRSADYTKIDDPLAAFAPDTFICFFGFNESFAGQGGLAKYKADYEKFLDEYTGKYASGASKAAPRFVLVAPIAFEPTGSTYLPKGETENANLKLYAKATAEVAAKRKLPVVDIFEPTRAAFDSKPGMQHTINGCHLNDSGDRLVAEHLMEAMLGSAQSSLPAAGSPNYEKLRAAVNDKSWVHSQDYRMVNGWYVYGGRRTFDKETFPKEYSKIRAMAAVRDRYCHDIAQGKTVGAKPDDSGTGELFVPPTRFGEPRQKYSEAESLRYLTPDQFIKETAVPAGLEIKLFADETKFPDIAKPVQLNFDNKGRLWVSCMPSYPQWKPGDPRPGDKLVILEDTDGDGKADKSKVFYDQLHCPTGFEFFGGGVLVVDQPRMLFLKDTDGDDKADLVVHLMDGWATDDTHHTCGAFEWNHGGLLHMLEGIATSTTLETPWGPHRSAGTGGAYVMDPRTFKIRQFALPGQYNMWCYVFDEWGQGIAGDGTTANHHWDTPLSGAQYGGRKGLETVFNQEGMRPALGSEWIVSRHFPDELQRQFTYACVINMNGMPRFTVGDDGSGFRGQRIKKDGKPDDLIKSTDKHFRPADPQIGPDGALWFGDWANALIGHMQYSQRDPNRDHARGRVYRLVAKDRPLVKPVTQFGKPASEILEQLREPEWRTRYRARRELHDRTLDEVKPAVEKWLAGLKADDKEHDRLRCEAMWVLAGHHAIDAKLLKDLLAAKAPQARAAAVRVLSDQRDHFPEAPAWFKAAAADENERVRLEAARALSLYPSSEAAAAVLEIAAKPMDKWLKYTVESALAANENVWRGEFLSGKIAKGNAAGQKVLGDILASSKAGNAAVPFLRTLLSQEDTSKETRNKAMTALTAMKGNTNKGREVFVRACTACHKVGNGEGNEFGPNLHQVATRLKDRYKLVESVIDPNAEVDKKYLSTRIATADGKIFSGLVVSDSPKEVVLFDGKEKRTIKVADIEARELLKQSSMPEGLAGTMAPVEFLDLMEYLASLK
;
A
#
# COMPACT_ATOMS: atom_id res chain seq x y z
N MET A 1 -30.66 22.38 -44.57
CA MET A 1 -30.96 21.47 -45.70
C MET A 1 -29.69 20.70 -46.07
N LYS A 2 -29.86 19.44 -46.50
CA LYS A 2 -28.89 18.38 -46.83
C LYS A 2 -28.32 17.57 -45.65
N ARG A 3 -28.85 16.34 -45.60
CA ARG A 3 -28.58 15.19 -44.71
C ARG A 3 -27.18 14.62 -44.94
N PHE A 4 -26.54 14.06 -43.91
CA PHE A 4 -25.87 12.76 -44.00
C PHE A 4 -25.90 12.02 -42.66
N SER A 5 -26.03 10.70 -42.79
CA SER A 5 -26.40 9.68 -41.81
C SER A 5 -25.18 8.91 -41.31
N LEU A 6 -25.27 8.42 -40.07
CA LEU A 6 -24.38 7.50 -39.36
C LEU A 6 -24.22 6.14 -40.08
N THR A 7 -22.99 5.59 -40.10
CA THR A 7 -22.69 4.15 -39.94
C THR A 7 -21.25 3.95 -39.38
N SER A 8 -21.10 2.86 -38.61
CA SER A 8 -20.05 2.48 -37.65
C SER A 8 -18.72 1.94 -38.25
N PRO A 9 -17.55 2.07 -37.58
CA PRO A 9 -16.33 1.37 -37.95
C PRO A 9 -16.18 0.07 -37.12
N ALA A 10 -16.67 -1.05 -37.66
CA ALA A 10 -16.49 -2.40 -37.09
C ALA A 10 -15.65 -3.35 -37.97
N ILE A 11 -14.93 -2.84 -38.98
CA ILE A 11 -14.32 -3.71 -40.01
C ILE A 11 -12.78 -3.57 -40.14
N GLN A 12 -12.11 -2.69 -39.39
CA GLN A 12 -10.63 -2.57 -39.47
C GLN A 12 -9.84 -3.31 -38.39
N THR A 13 -10.49 -3.99 -37.44
CA THR A 13 -9.81 -4.72 -36.34
C THR A 13 -9.50 -6.19 -36.65
N ALA A 14 -10.04 -6.75 -37.74
CA ALA A 14 -9.87 -8.16 -38.07
C ALA A 14 -8.61 -8.47 -38.90
N ALA A 15 -8.02 -7.49 -39.59
CA ALA A 15 -6.86 -7.71 -40.47
C ALA A 15 -5.50 -7.60 -39.74
N ILE A 16 -5.43 -6.94 -38.57
CA ILE A 16 -4.18 -6.75 -37.81
C ILE A 16 -3.91 -7.94 -36.87
N LEU A 17 -4.94 -8.66 -36.42
CA LEU A 17 -4.76 -9.86 -35.58
C LEU A 17 -4.24 -11.10 -36.35
N ALA A 18 -4.47 -11.19 -37.66
CA ALA A 18 -3.97 -12.31 -38.46
C ALA A 18 -2.48 -12.20 -38.80
N ALA A 19 -1.93 -10.99 -38.89
CA ALA A 19 -0.51 -10.76 -39.18
C ALA A 19 0.41 -10.96 -37.96
N LEU A 20 -0.10 -10.74 -36.74
CA LEU A 20 0.63 -11.01 -35.49
C LEU A 20 0.69 -12.51 -35.13
N ALA A 21 -0.25 -13.32 -35.63
CA ALA A 21 -0.24 -14.77 -35.41
C ALA A 21 0.76 -15.53 -36.32
N ALA A 22 1.11 -14.97 -37.49
CA ALA A 22 2.03 -15.62 -38.43
C ALA A 22 3.53 -15.39 -38.11
N VAL A 23 3.88 -14.32 -37.38
CA VAL A 23 5.27 -14.05 -36.95
C VAL A 23 5.64 -14.83 -35.68
N VAL A 24 4.64 -15.29 -34.91
CA VAL A 24 4.87 -16.08 -33.68
C VAL A 24 5.08 -17.59 -33.96
N VAL A 25 4.78 -18.07 -35.17
CA VAL A 25 4.83 -19.52 -35.49
C VAL A 25 6.07 -19.94 -36.28
N ILE A 26 6.94 -19.01 -36.71
CA ILE A 26 8.20 -19.33 -37.41
C ILE A 26 9.45 -19.18 -36.51
N GLY A 27 9.30 -18.69 -35.28
CA GLY A 27 10.42 -18.58 -34.31
C GLY A 27 10.65 -19.80 -33.40
N SER A 28 9.80 -20.83 -33.45
CA SER A 28 9.75 -21.89 -32.42
C SER A 28 10.18 -23.29 -32.87
N ARG A 29 10.88 -23.42 -34.00
CA ARG A 29 11.43 -24.71 -34.46
C ARG A 29 12.93 -24.65 -34.76
N LEU A 30 13.74 -24.13 -33.85
CA LEU A 30 15.20 -24.34 -33.85
C LEU A 30 15.80 -24.17 -32.44
N THR A 31 15.30 -24.89 -31.45
CA THR A 31 16.09 -25.21 -30.24
C THR A 31 15.69 -26.59 -29.76
N GLY A 32 16.53 -27.59 -30.02
CA GLY A 32 16.50 -28.78 -29.18
C GLY A 32 16.80 -28.32 -27.75
N ALA A 33 15.83 -28.43 -26.85
CA ALA A 33 16.02 -28.17 -25.44
C ALA A 33 16.94 -29.28 -24.89
N GLN A 34 18.25 -29.07 -24.99
CA GLN A 34 19.17 -29.57 -23.98
C GLN A 34 18.80 -28.86 -22.68
N GLU A 35 18.52 -29.63 -21.63
CA GLU A 35 18.51 -29.09 -20.26
C GLU A 35 19.81 -28.30 -20.07
N ALA A 36 19.72 -26.97 -20.00
CA ALA A 36 20.87 -26.13 -19.73
C ALA A 36 21.38 -26.51 -18.33
N LYS A 37 22.59 -27.08 -18.25
CA LYS A 37 23.26 -27.36 -16.97
C LYS A 37 23.23 -26.09 -16.12
N ALA A 38 22.69 -26.20 -14.90
CA ALA A 38 22.70 -25.11 -13.92
C ALA A 38 24.12 -24.56 -13.77
N VAL A 39 24.31 -23.26 -14.03
CA VAL A 39 25.60 -22.60 -13.89
C VAL A 39 25.83 -22.38 -12.39
N GLN A 40 26.76 -23.13 -11.81
CA GLN A 40 27.11 -23.01 -10.39
C GLN A 40 27.90 -21.71 -10.14
N PRO A 41 27.57 -20.95 -9.08
CA PRO A 41 28.41 -19.84 -8.65
C PRO A 41 29.79 -20.36 -8.21
N PRO A 42 30.84 -19.54 -8.31
CA PRO A 42 32.16 -19.92 -7.84
C PRO A 42 32.11 -20.15 -6.31
N PRO A 43 32.80 -21.19 -5.81
CA PRO A 43 32.90 -21.40 -4.37
C PRO A 43 33.70 -20.24 -3.74
N ALA A 44 33.33 -19.88 -2.51
CA ALA A 44 34.04 -18.89 -1.72
C ALA A 44 34.12 -19.31 -0.25
N THR A 45 35.11 -18.79 0.46
CA THR A 45 35.33 -19.09 1.88
C THR A 45 35.47 -17.79 2.67
N LEU A 46 35.14 -17.85 3.96
CA LEU A 46 35.43 -16.79 4.93
C LEU A 46 36.79 -17.09 5.61
N PRO A 47 37.57 -16.07 5.99
CA PRO A 47 37.33 -14.64 5.77
C PRO A 47 37.50 -14.25 4.29
N LEU A 48 36.67 -13.32 3.81
CA LEU A 48 36.69 -12.87 2.43
C LEU A 48 38.01 -12.18 2.10
N GLN A 49 38.55 -12.52 0.93
CA GLN A 49 39.63 -11.79 0.30
C GLN A 49 39.06 -10.94 -0.82
N PHE A 50 39.45 -9.67 -0.87
CA PHE A 50 39.03 -8.75 -1.91
C PHE A 50 40.16 -8.44 -2.90
N ALA A 51 39.81 -8.39 -4.18
CA ALA A 51 40.68 -7.87 -5.21
C ALA A 51 40.69 -6.33 -5.20
N LYS A 52 41.76 -5.73 -5.72
CA LYS A 52 41.81 -4.28 -5.90
C LYS A 52 40.75 -3.86 -6.92
N GLY A 53 39.93 -2.86 -6.58
CA GLY A 53 38.86 -2.34 -7.44
C GLY A 53 37.62 -3.23 -7.54
N GLU A 54 37.50 -4.26 -6.69
CA GLU A 54 36.37 -5.19 -6.72
C GLU A 54 35.03 -4.46 -6.49
N LYS A 55 34.02 -4.83 -7.28
CA LYS A 55 32.67 -4.26 -7.20
C LYS A 55 31.75 -5.11 -6.34
N ILE A 56 31.22 -4.53 -5.27
CA ILE A 56 30.40 -5.22 -4.28
C ILE A 56 28.99 -4.64 -4.30
N ALA A 57 27.98 -5.50 -4.48
CA ALA A 57 26.57 -5.12 -4.41
C ALA A 57 25.90 -5.73 -3.17
N LEU A 58 25.26 -4.88 -2.36
CA LEU A 58 24.34 -5.31 -1.32
C LEU A 58 22.93 -5.40 -1.91
N VAL A 59 22.21 -6.49 -1.66
CA VAL A 59 20.83 -6.71 -2.09
C VAL A 59 20.02 -7.32 -0.94
N GLY A 60 18.73 -7.01 -0.85
CA GLY A 60 17.90 -7.52 0.24
C GLY A 60 16.88 -6.51 0.75
N SER A 61 16.36 -6.79 1.96
CA SER A 61 15.30 -6.04 2.65
C SER A 61 15.78 -4.72 3.28
N SER A 62 14.98 -4.12 4.18
CA SER A 62 15.37 -2.85 4.84
C SER A 62 16.62 -2.98 5.71
N THR A 63 16.99 -4.18 6.17
CA THR A 63 18.28 -4.39 6.86
C THR A 63 19.45 -3.92 5.99
N ALA A 64 19.41 -4.25 4.69
CA ALA A 64 20.40 -3.73 3.75
C ALA A 64 20.14 -2.25 3.45
N GLU A 65 18.90 -1.87 3.13
CA GLU A 65 18.62 -0.49 2.71
C GLU A 65 19.06 0.55 3.75
N ARG A 66 18.85 0.30 5.04
CA ARG A 66 19.20 1.25 6.11
C ARG A 66 20.70 1.46 6.28
N MET A 67 21.54 0.57 5.77
CA MET A 67 22.99 0.81 5.71
C MET A 67 23.33 2.00 4.80
N ASN A 68 22.44 2.41 3.87
CA ASN A 68 22.59 3.64 3.09
C ASN A 68 22.32 4.92 3.91
N LEU A 69 21.68 4.82 5.08
CA LEU A 69 21.41 5.96 5.97
C LEU A 69 22.59 6.21 6.90
N PHE A 70 23.14 5.15 7.48
CA PHE A 70 24.10 5.23 8.58
C PHE A 70 25.55 4.93 8.16
N GLY A 71 25.76 4.07 7.15
CA GLY A 71 27.04 3.88 6.47
C GLY A 71 28.12 3.14 7.25
N HIS A 72 27.80 2.49 8.38
CA HIS A 72 28.82 1.89 9.25
C HIS A 72 29.60 0.77 8.57
N LEU A 73 28.89 -0.17 7.92
CA LEU A 73 29.51 -1.34 7.28
C LEU A 73 30.52 -0.93 6.22
N GLU A 74 30.12 -0.08 5.27
CA GLU A 74 31.01 0.35 4.20
C GLU A 74 32.22 1.13 4.75
N THR A 75 32.00 1.99 5.75
CA THR A 75 33.09 2.74 6.39
C THR A 75 34.13 1.79 6.99
N MET A 76 33.68 0.75 7.71
CA MET A 76 34.56 -0.24 8.32
C MET A 76 35.31 -1.06 7.26
N ILE A 77 34.67 -1.42 6.14
CA ILE A 77 35.31 -2.12 5.03
C ILE A 77 36.44 -1.27 4.43
N HIS A 78 36.20 0.03 4.16
CA HIS A 78 37.22 0.92 3.61
C HIS A 78 38.40 1.12 4.56
N LEU A 79 38.15 1.26 5.87
CA LEU A 79 39.23 1.39 6.87
C LEU A 79 40.07 0.11 6.98
N LYS A 80 39.43 -1.06 6.88
CA LYS A 80 40.14 -2.34 6.91
C LYS A 80 40.98 -2.58 5.66
N HIS A 81 40.46 -2.16 4.51
CA HIS A 81 40.98 -2.48 3.18
C HIS A 81 41.29 -1.23 2.36
N ALA A 82 41.92 -0.22 2.97
CA ALA A 82 42.21 1.06 2.35
C ALA A 82 43.05 0.93 1.06
N ASP A 83 43.87 -0.12 0.95
CA ASP A 83 44.70 -0.42 -0.23
C ASP A 83 43.93 -1.01 -1.41
N LYS A 84 42.72 -1.54 -1.18
CA LYS A 84 41.95 -2.27 -2.17
C LYS A 84 41.10 -1.37 -3.07
N GLU A 85 40.81 -0.13 -2.69
CA GLU A 85 40.02 0.80 -3.50
C GLU A 85 38.68 0.19 -3.98
N LEU A 86 37.98 -0.49 -3.06
CA LEU A 86 36.74 -1.23 -3.33
C LEU A 86 35.63 -0.29 -3.80
N VAL A 87 34.77 -0.76 -4.70
CA VAL A 87 33.59 0.00 -5.15
C VAL A 87 32.34 -0.69 -4.63
N ILE A 88 31.65 -0.04 -3.70
CA ILE A 88 30.50 -0.63 -3.00
C ILE A 88 29.22 0.11 -3.41
N ARG A 89 28.16 -0.63 -3.71
CA ARG A 89 26.82 -0.12 -4.02
C ARG A 89 25.77 -0.95 -3.30
N ASN A 90 24.74 -0.29 -2.80
CA ASN A 90 23.70 -0.93 -2.04
C ASN A 90 22.35 -0.70 -2.71
N PHE A 91 21.77 -1.81 -3.19
CA PHE A 91 20.53 -1.89 -3.94
C PHE A 91 19.39 -2.48 -3.10
N GLY A 92 19.57 -2.61 -1.78
CA GLY A 92 18.52 -3.06 -0.87
C GLY A 92 17.26 -2.20 -0.99
N ARG A 93 16.10 -2.84 -0.85
CA ARG A 93 14.79 -2.17 -0.80
C ARG A 93 13.88 -2.81 0.23
N PRO A 94 12.99 -2.06 0.88
CA PRO A 94 12.06 -2.59 1.87
C PRO A 94 11.10 -3.57 1.22
N ALA A 95 10.70 -4.59 1.98
CA ALA A 95 9.83 -5.66 1.49
C ALA A 95 10.39 -6.41 0.27
N ASP A 96 11.71 -6.40 0.02
CA ASP A 96 12.30 -7.36 -0.90
C ASP A 96 12.35 -8.74 -0.24
N GLU A 97 11.89 -9.74 -1.00
CA GLU A 97 12.07 -11.17 -0.76
C GLU A 97 12.91 -11.74 -1.91
N VAL A 98 13.53 -12.92 -1.73
CA VAL A 98 14.35 -13.51 -2.79
C VAL A 98 13.57 -13.71 -4.09
N GLY A 99 12.32 -14.18 -3.95
CA GLY A 99 11.42 -14.47 -5.07
C GLY A 99 10.55 -13.29 -5.52
N ILE A 100 10.47 -12.21 -4.73
CA ILE A 100 9.55 -11.09 -4.97
C ILE A 100 10.29 -9.77 -4.75
N ARG A 101 10.57 -9.07 -5.86
CA ARG A 101 11.27 -7.77 -5.87
C ARG A 101 10.48 -6.78 -6.72
N GLN A 102 9.36 -6.31 -6.19
CA GLN A 102 8.46 -5.39 -6.90
C GLN A 102 9.18 -4.05 -7.19
N ARG A 103 8.99 -3.50 -8.39
CA ARG A 103 9.63 -2.26 -8.85
C ARG A 103 8.63 -1.38 -9.60
N SER A 104 9.03 -0.14 -9.89
CA SER A 104 8.30 0.74 -10.82
C SER A 104 8.03 0.04 -12.14
N ALA A 105 6.93 0.39 -12.79
CA ALA A 105 6.69 -0.01 -14.17
C ALA A 105 7.85 0.44 -15.07
N ASP A 106 8.20 -0.41 -16.05
CA ASP A 106 9.34 -0.23 -16.96
C ASP A 106 10.71 -0.04 -16.27
N TYR A 107 10.84 -0.39 -14.98
CA TYR A 107 12.15 -0.46 -14.32
C TYR A 107 13.08 -1.34 -15.16
N THR A 108 14.32 -0.89 -15.36
CA THR A 108 15.34 -1.48 -16.24
C THR A 108 15.13 -1.42 -17.76
N LYS A 109 14.07 -0.76 -18.28
CA LYS A 109 13.79 -0.76 -19.72
C LYS A 109 14.76 0.09 -20.54
N ILE A 110 15.12 1.28 -20.05
CA ILE A 110 16.13 2.14 -20.67
C ILE A 110 17.54 1.66 -20.30
N ASP A 111 17.74 1.38 -19.02
CA ASP A 111 19.02 1.00 -18.43
C ASP A 111 18.78 0.29 -17.09
N ASP A 112 19.59 -0.72 -16.78
CA ASP A 112 19.51 -1.49 -15.54
C ASP A 112 20.69 -1.07 -14.63
N PRO A 113 20.45 -0.33 -13.52
CA PRO A 113 21.53 0.19 -12.70
C PRO A 113 22.36 -0.91 -12.04
N LEU A 114 21.77 -2.07 -11.74
CA LEU A 114 22.52 -3.21 -11.21
C LEU A 114 23.33 -3.90 -12.31
N ALA A 115 22.78 -4.01 -13.53
CA ALA A 115 23.53 -4.51 -14.69
C ALA A 115 24.69 -3.60 -15.08
N ALA A 116 24.47 -2.28 -15.10
CA ALA A 116 25.48 -1.28 -15.41
C ALA A 116 26.60 -1.27 -14.37
N PHE A 117 26.27 -1.47 -13.09
CA PHE A 117 27.28 -1.62 -12.04
C PHE A 117 28.10 -2.90 -12.25
N ALA A 118 27.45 -3.99 -12.65
CA ALA A 118 28.04 -5.29 -12.97
C ALA A 118 28.89 -5.85 -11.81
N PRO A 119 28.27 -6.27 -10.69
CA PRO A 119 28.97 -6.68 -9.47
C PRO A 119 29.89 -7.87 -9.69
N ASP A 120 30.97 -7.93 -8.91
CA ASP A 120 31.85 -9.11 -8.77
C ASP A 120 31.47 -9.93 -7.53
N THR A 121 30.96 -9.27 -6.49
CA THR A 121 30.45 -9.90 -5.26
C THR A 121 29.05 -9.38 -4.90
N PHE A 122 28.15 -10.29 -4.55
CA PHE A 122 26.86 -9.99 -3.93
C PHE A 122 26.88 -10.33 -2.43
N ILE A 123 26.36 -9.43 -1.61
CA ILE A 123 26.04 -9.67 -0.20
C ILE A 123 24.51 -9.62 -0.07
N CYS A 124 23.91 -10.72 0.35
CA CYS A 124 22.46 -10.96 0.22
C CYS A 124 21.76 -11.01 1.58
N PHE A 125 20.92 -10.02 1.86
CA PHE A 125 20.14 -9.83 3.09
C PHE A 125 18.66 -10.20 2.87
N PHE A 126 18.38 -11.49 2.73
CA PHE A 126 17.02 -12.01 2.58
C PHE A 126 16.61 -12.87 3.78
N GLY A 127 15.33 -13.24 3.87
CA GLY A 127 14.81 -14.15 4.89
C GLY A 127 14.00 -13.44 5.98
N PHE A 128 14.15 -12.12 6.16
CA PHE A 128 13.36 -11.38 7.15
C PHE A 128 11.88 -11.30 6.74
N ASN A 129 11.60 -10.80 5.54
CA ASN A 129 10.22 -10.66 5.03
C ASN A 129 9.56 -12.02 4.78
N GLU A 130 10.33 -13.01 4.35
CA GLU A 130 9.81 -14.35 4.12
C GLU A 130 9.42 -15.05 5.43
N SER A 131 10.00 -14.64 6.57
CA SER A 131 9.76 -15.26 7.88
C SER A 131 8.31 -15.15 8.35
N PHE A 132 7.57 -14.15 7.90
CA PHE A 132 6.15 -13.96 8.22
C PHE A 132 5.25 -15.08 7.64
N ALA A 133 5.75 -15.88 6.68
CA ALA A 133 5.05 -17.08 6.21
C ALA A 133 5.22 -18.29 7.17
N GLY A 134 6.01 -18.15 8.23
CA GLY A 134 6.30 -19.18 9.21
C GLY A 134 6.91 -20.44 8.61
N GLN A 135 6.75 -21.58 9.27
CA GLN A 135 7.31 -22.86 8.81
C GLN A 135 6.83 -23.28 7.42
N GLY A 136 5.61 -22.90 7.02
CA GLY A 136 5.03 -23.23 5.72
C GLY A 136 5.76 -22.61 4.52
N GLY A 137 6.47 -21.49 4.72
CA GLY A 137 7.20 -20.79 3.66
C GLY A 137 8.59 -21.33 3.34
N LEU A 138 9.18 -22.18 4.19
CA LEU A 138 10.59 -22.58 4.11
C LEU A 138 10.96 -23.29 2.79
N ALA A 139 10.07 -24.15 2.28
CA ALA A 139 10.32 -24.88 1.03
C ALA A 139 10.40 -23.92 -0.16
N LYS A 140 9.46 -22.97 -0.24
CA LYS A 140 9.44 -21.93 -1.27
C LYS A 140 10.65 -21.01 -1.15
N TYR A 141 10.99 -20.56 0.06
CA TYR A 141 12.16 -19.70 0.30
C TYR A 141 13.45 -20.31 -0.23
N LYS A 142 13.74 -21.57 0.12
CA LYS A 142 14.94 -22.27 -0.36
C LYS A 142 14.97 -22.42 -1.88
N ALA A 143 13.83 -22.76 -2.49
CA ALA A 143 13.71 -22.88 -3.94
C ALA A 143 13.94 -21.54 -4.66
N ASP A 144 13.33 -20.46 -4.16
CA ASP A 144 13.52 -19.11 -4.71
C ASP A 144 14.97 -18.65 -4.57
N TYR A 145 15.64 -18.99 -3.47
CA TYR A 145 17.05 -18.65 -3.25
C TYR A 145 17.97 -19.37 -4.23
N GLU A 146 17.79 -20.69 -4.41
CA GLU A 146 18.56 -21.43 -5.40
C GLU A 146 18.35 -20.87 -6.82
N LYS A 147 17.10 -20.54 -7.17
CA LYS A 147 16.75 -19.91 -8.45
C LYS A 147 17.44 -18.55 -8.61
N PHE A 148 17.41 -17.70 -7.59
CA PHE A 148 18.09 -16.40 -7.61
C PHE A 148 19.60 -16.54 -7.87
N LEU A 149 20.26 -17.49 -7.19
CA LEU A 149 21.68 -17.76 -7.40
C LEU A 149 21.97 -18.20 -8.83
N ASP A 150 21.16 -19.10 -9.38
CA ASP A 150 21.32 -19.56 -10.77
C ASP A 150 21.12 -18.42 -11.78
N GLU A 151 20.06 -17.64 -11.62
CA GLU A 151 19.72 -16.52 -12.52
C GLU A 151 20.79 -15.44 -12.50
N TYR A 152 21.26 -15.04 -11.32
CA TYR A 152 22.26 -13.97 -11.20
C TYR A 152 23.65 -14.47 -11.62
N THR A 153 24.01 -15.72 -11.32
CA THR A 153 25.25 -16.31 -11.85
C THR A 153 25.24 -16.28 -13.38
N GLY A 154 24.15 -16.75 -14.01
CA GLY A 154 24.02 -16.75 -15.46
C GLY A 154 24.03 -15.34 -16.07
N LYS A 155 23.29 -14.40 -15.46
CA LYS A 155 23.20 -13.01 -15.94
C LYS A 155 24.56 -12.31 -15.93
N TYR A 156 25.30 -12.42 -14.83
CA TYR A 156 26.53 -11.63 -14.61
C TYR A 156 27.84 -12.35 -14.98
N ALA A 157 27.77 -13.61 -15.40
CA ALA A 157 28.88 -14.34 -16.02
C ALA A 157 28.99 -14.11 -17.55
N SER A 158 28.08 -13.35 -18.17
CA SER A 158 27.99 -13.22 -19.63
C SER A 158 29.02 -12.22 -20.19
N GLY A 159 29.99 -12.73 -20.95
CA GLY A 159 31.09 -12.01 -21.60
C GLY A 159 32.35 -12.87 -21.63
N ALA A 160 33.07 -12.94 -22.75
CA ALA A 160 34.12 -13.96 -23.01
C ALA A 160 35.30 -13.97 -22.00
N SER A 161 35.38 -13.02 -21.07
CA SER A 161 36.45 -12.87 -20.08
C SER A 161 35.99 -12.57 -18.64
N LYS A 162 34.69 -12.47 -18.33
CA LYS A 162 34.22 -12.10 -16.97
C LYS A 162 33.94 -13.35 -16.13
N ALA A 163 34.58 -13.45 -14.97
CA ALA A 163 34.28 -14.49 -13.99
C ALA A 163 32.85 -14.34 -13.45
N ALA A 164 32.20 -15.46 -13.12
CA ALA A 164 30.92 -15.45 -12.45
C ALA A 164 31.00 -14.73 -11.09
N PRO A 165 29.94 -14.02 -10.65
CA PRO A 165 29.97 -13.29 -9.40
C PRO A 165 30.02 -14.22 -8.18
N ARG A 166 30.72 -13.80 -7.14
CA ARG A 166 30.72 -14.43 -5.80
C ARG A 166 29.46 -14.02 -5.02
N PHE A 167 28.94 -14.91 -4.18
CA PHE A 167 27.80 -14.63 -3.30
C PHE A 167 28.16 -14.87 -1.84
N VAL A 168 27.69 -13.99 -0.96
CA VAL A 168 27.74 -14.10 0.50
C VAL A 168 26.31 -14.00 1.01
N LEU A 169 25.83 -15.08 1.63
CA LEU A 169 24.46 -15.11 2.14
C LEU A 169 24.46 -14.63 3.58
N VAL A 170 23.61 -13.67 3.92
CA VAL A 170 23.49 -13.14 5.28
C VAL A 170 22.18 -13.62 5.87
N ALA A 171 22.23 -14.23 7.05
CA ALA A 171 21.02 -14.60 7.79
C ALA A 171 20.24 -13.33 8.21
N PRO A 172 18.91 -13.39 8.38
CA PRO A 172 18.16 -12.23 8.86
C PRO A 172 18.59 -11.86 10.29
N ILE A 173 18.47 -10.57 10.64
CA ILE A 173 18.60 -10.12 12.03
C ILE A 173 17.47 -10.67 12.90
N ALA A 174 17.67 -10.69 14.22
CA ALA A 174 16.60 -10.90 15.17
C ALA A 174 15.60 -9.74 15.19
N PHE A 175 14.42 -9.97 15.75
CA PHE A 175 13.45 -8.95 16.12
C PHE A 175 13.72 -8.51 17.57
N GLU A 176 13.90 -7.22 17.80
CA GLU A 176 14.18 -6.66 19.12
C GLU A 176 12.91 -6.67 20.00
N PRO A 177 12.96 -7.22 21.23
CA PRO A 177 11.84 -7.17 22.16
C PRO A 177 11.50 -5.72 22.57
N THR A 178 10.41 -5.19 22.00
CA THR A 178 10.05 -3.77 22.18
C THR A 178 9.44 -3.45 23.54
N GLY A 179 8.88 -4.45 24.23
CA GLY A 179 8.09 -4.26 25.46
C GLY A 179 6.75 -3.54 25.24
N SER A 180 6.44 -3.15 24.00
CA SER A 180 5.22 -2.42 23.66
C SER A 180 4.03 -3.38 23.56
N THR A 181 2.88 -2.96 24.08
CA THR A 181 1.60 -3.66 23.87
C THR A 181 1.04 -3.46 22.46
N TYR A 182 1.59 -2.50 21.69
CA TYR A 182 1.14 -2.15 20.35
C TYR A 182 1.92 -2.85 19.24
N LEU A 183 3.05 -3.49 19.56
CA LEU A 183 3.94 -4.11 18.58
C LEU A 183 3.97 -5.65 18.76
N PRO A 184 4.44 -6.40 17.75
CA PRO A 184 4.60 -7.85 17.86
C PRO A 184 5.50 -8.25 19.02
N LYS A 185 5.26 -9.45 19.55
CA LYS A 185 6.14 -10.07 20.54
C LYS A 185 7.38 -10.60 19.85
N GLY A 186 8.56 -10.07 20.22
CA GLY A 186 9.84 -10.50 19.65
C GLY A 186 10.09 -12.00 19.77
N GLU A 187 9.60 -12.65 20.83
CA GLU A 187 9.67 -14.12 21.02
C GLU A 187 9.05 -14.89 19.84
N THR A 188 7.84 -14.49 19.42
CA THR A 188 7.11 -15.12 18.31
C THR A 188 7.84 -14.90 16.99
N GLU A 189 8.25 -13.66 16.72
CA GLU A 189 8.93 -13.32 15.46
C GLU A 189 10.31 -14.00 15.38
N ASN A 190 11.07 -14.04 16.48
CA ASN A 190 12.37 -14.69 16.54
C ASN A 190 12.30 -16.20 16.35
N ALA A 191 11.22 -16.86 16.76
CA ALA A 191 11.01 -18.27 16.48
C ALA A 191 10.93 -18.54 14.97
N ASN A 192 10.25 -17.67 14.22
CA ASN A 192 10.19 -17.77 12.76
C ASN A 192 11.52 -17.38 12.11
N LEU A 193 12.11 -16.24 12.47
CA LEU A 193 13.37 -15.76 11.90
C LEU A 193 14.50 -16.78 12.04
N LYS A 194 14.56 -17.50 13.16
CA LYS A 194 15.52 -18.60 13.37
C LYS A 194 15.40 -19.71 12.33
N LEU A 195 14.19 -20.05 11.90
CA LEU A 195 13.96 -21.05 10.86
C LEU A 195 14.55 -20.60 9.51
N TYR A 196 14.43 -19.31 9.20
CA TYR A 196 14.91 -18.72 7.95
C TYR A 196 16.42 -18.48 7.96
N ALA A 197 17.01 -18.14 9.11
CA ALA A 197 18.46 -18.16 9.32
C ALA A 197 19.04 -19.55 9.03
N LYS A 198 18.43 -20.60 9.61
CA LYS A 198 18.82 -21.99 9.33
C LYS A 198 18.65 -22.37 7.86
N ALA A 199 17.53 -22.01 7.23
CA ALA A 199 17.28 -22.31 5.82
C ALA A 199 18.31 -21.62 4.90
N THR A 200 18.73 -20.41 5.24
CA THR A 200 19.79 -19.68 4.52
C THR A 200 21.13 -20.43 4.62
N ALA A 201 21.49 -20.93 5.80
CA ALA A 201 22.68 -21.75 6.00
C ALA A 201 22.61 -23.09 5.22
N GLU A 202 21.44 -23.72 5.15
CA GLU A 202 21.23 -24.94 4.36
C GLU A 202 21.46 -24.70 2.85
N VAL A 203 20.94 -23.59 2.30
CA VAL A 203 21.16 -23.20 0.90
C VAL A 203 22.65 -22.93 0.66
N ALA A 204 23.29 -22.16 1.53
CA ALA A 204 24.71 -21.85 1.43
C ALA A 204 25.58 -23.12 1.45
N ALA A 205 25.33 -24.05 2.39
CA ALA A 205 26.03 -25.31 2.49
C ALA A 205 25.86 -26.17 1.23
N LYS A 206 24.63 -26.27 0.70
CA LYS A 206 24.33 -27.00 -0.54
C LYS A 206 25.09 -26.42 -1.74
N ARG A 207 25.21 -25.09 -1.81
CA ARG A 207 25.85 -24.36 -2.91
C ARG A 207 27.34 -24.08 -2.67
N LYS A 208 27.91 -24.53 -1.53
CA LYS A 208 29.30 -24.27 -1.10
C LYS A 208 29.64 -22.76 -1.10
N LEU A 209 28.69 -21.97 -0.61
CA LEU A 209 28.81 -20.52 -0.48
C LEU A 209 29.05 -20.13 0.99
N PRO A 210 29.72 -19.00 1.24
CA PRO A 210 29.83 -18.44 2.57
C PRO A 210 28.46 -17.97 3.07
N VAL A 211 28.18 -18.25 4.34
CA VAL A 211 27.03 -17.73 5.09
C VAL A 211 27.52 -16.96 6.30
N VAL A 212 26.91 -15.82 6.56
CA VAL A 212 27.18 -14.96 7.72
C VAL A 212 25.95 -14.98 8.60
N ASP A 213 26.09 -15.55 9.81
CA ASP A 213 25.02 -15.56 10.80
C ASP A 213 25.09 -14.28 11.65
N ILE A 214 24.08 -13.42 11.48
CA ILE A 214 23.85 -12.25 12.34
C ILE A 214 22.59 -12.40 13.19
N PHE A 215 21.86 -13.51 13.10
CA PHE A 215 20.64 -13.73 13.88
C PHE A 215 20.95 -13.89 15.37
N GLU A 216 21.76 -14.89 15.75
CA GLU A 216 22.08 -15.14 17.16
C GLU A 216 22.85 -13.98 17.82
N PRO A 217 23.84 -13.33 17.16
CA PRO A 217 24.50 -12.16 17.73
C PRO A 217 23.55 -10.98 17.98
N THR A 218 22.69 -10.64 17.00
CA THR A 218 21.72 -9.55 17.19
C THR A 218 20.68 -9.92 18.24
N ARG A 219 20.21 -11.16 18.28
CA ARG A 219 19.31 -11.63 19.35
C ARG A 219 19.92 -11.43 20.73
N ALA A 220 21.16 -11.85 20.93
CA ALA A 220 21.85 -11.70 22.21
C ALA A 220 22.02 -10.22 22.61
N ALA A 221 22.33 -9.35 21.66
CA ALA A 221 22.44 -7.91 21.90
C ALA A 221 21.08 -7.26 22.21
N PHE A 222 20.04 -7.63 21.47
CA PHE A 222 18.67 -7.11 21.64
C PHE A 222 18.05 -7.59 22.97
N ASP A 223 18.40 -8.78 23.43
CA ASP A 223 17.97 -9.31 24.72
C ASP A 223 18.78 -8.72 25.91
N SER A 224 19.86 -7.98 25.64
CA SER A 224 20.77 -7.52 26.70
C SER A 224 20.17 -6.44 27.60
N LYS A 225 19.22 -5.66 27.07
CA LYS A 225 18.48 -4.63 27.79
C LYS A 225 17.03 -4.62 27.29
N PRO A 226 16.04 -4.29 28.15
CA PRO A 226 14.67 -4.18 27.72
C PRO A 226 14.44 -2.88 26.93
N GLY A 227 13.63 -2.95 25.86
CA GLY A 227 13.19 -1.80 25.06
C GLY A 227 13.85 -1.72 23.68
N MET A 228 13.56 -0.65 22.94
CA MET A 228 14.06 -0.45 21.56
C MET A 228 15.39 0.30 21.58
N GLN A 229 16.50 -0.40 21.83
CA GLN A 229 17.85 0.18 21.82
C GLN A 229 18.42 0.29 20.42
N HIS A 230 18.22 -0.74 19.60
CA HIS A 230 18.90 -0.91 18.32
C HIS A 230 17.95 -0.77 17.13
N THR A 231 16.65 -0.81 17.36
CA THR A 231 15.61 -0.59 16.37
C THR A 231 14.70 0.55 16.77
N ILE A 232 13.81 0.97 15.88
CA ILE A 232 12.77 1.95 16.19
C ILE A 232 11.40 1.31 16.44
N ASN A 233 11.24 0.02 16.10
CA ASN A 233 9.94 -0.68 16.13
C ASN A 233 10.08 -2.21 16.19
N GLY A 234 11.25 -2.72 16.57
CA GLY A 234 11.56 -4.15 16.65
C GLY A 234 12.28 -4.73 15.42
N CYS A 235 12.10 -4.16 14.23
CA CYS A 235 12.72 -4.70 13.00
C CYS A 235 13.61 -3.72 12.24
N HIS A 236 13.32 -2.43 12.35
CA HIS A 236 13.99 -1.39 11.59
C HIS A 236 15.15 -0.77 12.38
N LEU A 237 16.39 -1.03 11.96
CA LEU A 237 17.61 -0.57 12.65
C LEU A 237 17.67 0.96 12.79
N ASN A 238 18.04 1.46 13.96
CA ASN A 238 18.52 2.83 14.15
C ASN A 238 20.05 2.89 13.94
N ASP A 239 20.69 4.06 14.12
CA ASP A 239 22.14 4.24 13.94
C ASP A 239 22.96 3.24 14.79
N SER A 240 22.59 3.05 16.05
CA SER A 240 23.26 2.08 16.92
C SER A 240 23.04 0.62 16.52
N GLY A 241 21.87 0.28 15.98
CA GLY A 241 21.60 -1.06 15.44
C GLY A 241 22.37 -1.33 14.15
N ASP A 242 22.45 -0.35 13.25
CA ASP A 242 23.26 -0.45 12.03
C ASP A 242 24.73 -0.65 12.36
N ARG A 243 25.26 0.10 13.34
CA ARG A 243 26.63 -0.08 13.83
C ARG A 243 26.87 -1.48 14.38
N LEU A 244 25.98 -1.97 15.25
CA LEU A 244 26.08 -3.31 15.84
C LEU A 244 26.09 -4.40 14.76
N VAL A 245 25.16 -4.31 13.79
CA VAL A 245 25.08 -5.24 12.67
C VAL A 245 26.34 -5.16 11.81
N ALA A 246 26.84 -3.97 11.52
CA ALA A 246 28.09 -3.77 10.79
C ALA A 246 29.29 -4.42 11.49
N GLU A 247 29.39 -4.31 12.82
CA GLU A 247 30.47 -4.93 13.61
C GLU A 247 30.44 -6.47 13.50
N HIS A 248 29.27 -7.09 13.66
CA HIS A 248 29.13 -8.53 13.51
C HIS A 248 29.38 -9.02 12.07
N LEU A 249 28.94 -8.24 11.07
CA LEU A 249 29.26 -8.52 9.67
C LEU A 249 30.77 -8.46 9.42
N MET A 250 31.47 -7.44 9.95
CA MET A 250 32.91 -7.30 9.80
C MET A 250 33.68 -8.45 10.46
N GLU A 251 33.28 -8.85 11.67
CA GLU A 251 33.89 -9.98 12.39
C GLU A 251 33.69 -11.28 11.62
N ALA A 252 32.47 -11.59 11.22
CA ALA A 252 32.14 -12.84 10.53
C ALA A 252 32.70 -12.89 9.11
N MET A 253 32.61 -11.80 8.35
CA MET A 253 33.05 -11.77 6.95
C MET A 253 34.56 -11.68 6.81
N LEU A 254 35.24 -10.94 7.69
CA LEU A 254 36.64 -10.55 7.51
C LEU A 254 37.56 -10.96 8.68
N GLY A 255 37.03 -11.66 9.69
CA GLY A 255 37.80 -12.09 10.86
C GLY A 255 38.43 -10.94 11.65
N SER A 256 37.82 -9.75 11.60
CA SER A 256 38.42 -8.52 12.13
C SER A 256 37.73 -8.07 13.41
N ALA A 257 38.49 -7.99 14.50
CA ALA A 257 38.00 -7.43 15.76
C ALA A 257 37.85 -5.90 15.65
N GLN A 258 36.83 -5.33 16.31
CA GLN A 258 36.57 -3.88 16.36
C GLN A 258 37.80 -3.07 16.80
N SER A 259 38.61 -3.61 17.72
CA SER A 259 39.85 -3.00 18.21
C SER A 259 40.92 -2.79 17.13
N SER A 260 40.78 -3.42 15.96
CA SER A 260 41.70 -3.28 14.83
C SER A 260 41.34 -2.13 13.88
N LEU A 261 40.23 -1.42 14.14
CA LEU A 261 39.77 -0.28 13.34
C LEU A 261 39.76 1.00 14.20
N PRO A 262 39.86 2.19 13.58
CA PRO A 262 39.54 3.44 14.26
C PRO A 262 38.17 3.35 14.93
N ALA A 263 38.10 3.78 16.19
CA ALA A 263 36.85 3.76 16.93
C ALA A 263 35.76 4.59 16.23
N ALA A 264 34.53 4.08 16.22
CA ALA A 264 33.36 4.86 15.81
C ALA A 264 33.28 6.15 16.66
N GLY A 265 32.91 7.28 16.03
CA GLY A 265 32.99 8.60 16.66
C GLY A 265 34.36 9.28 16.58
N SER A 266 35.43 8.58 16.18
CA SER A 266 36.71 9.25 15.92
C SER A 266 36.61 10.18 14.69
N PRO A 267 37.35 11.31 14.66
CA PRO A 267 37.23 12.28 13.56
C PRO A 267 37.45 11.67 12.16
N ASN A 268 38.38 10.73 12.02
CA ASN A 268 38.64 10.07 10.74
C ASN A 268 37.50 9.12 10.34
N TYR A 269 36.96 8.36 11.30
CA TYR A 269 35.83 7.47 11.07
C TYR A 269 34.60 8.26 10.63
N GLU A 270 34.23 9.31 11.35
CA GLU A 270 33.05 10.13 11.02
C GLU A 270 33.23 10.92 9.73
N LYS A 271 34.43 11.39 9.42
CA LYS A 271 34.72 12.03 8.13
C LYS A 271 34.50 11.07 6.96
N LEU A 272 34.98 9.82 7.08
CA LEU A 272 34.76 8.80 6.06
C LEU A 272 33.29 8.38 5.99
N ARG A 273 32.62 8.19 7.13
CA ARG A 273 31.20 7.81 7.20
C ARG A 273 30.30 8.87 6.56
N ALA A 274 30.57 10.15 6.80
CA ALA A 274 29.85 11.23 6.13
C ALA A 274 30.02 11.19 4.61
N ALA A 275 31.23 10.87 4.10
CA ALA A 275 31.46 10.69 2.67
C ALA A 275 30.76 9.46 2.09
N VAL A 276 30.71 8.37 2.84
CA VAL A 276 29.95 7.15 2.49
C VAL A 276 28.46 7.46 2.40
N ASN A 277 27.88 8.13 3.40
CA ASN A 277 26.47 8.52 3.40
C ASN A 277 26.15 9.49 2.25
N ASP A 278 27.10 10.37 1.89
CA ASP A 278 26.94 11.22 0.71
C ASP A 278 26.92 10.43 -0.60
N LYS A 279 27.82 9.46 -0.74
CA LYS A 279 27.81 8.54 -1.86
C LYS A 279 26.52 7.72 -1.94
N SER A 280 26.05 7.18 -0.82
CA SER A 280 24.82 6.39 -0.76
C SER A 280 23.60 7.20 -1.21
N TRP A 281 23.52 8.48 -0.82
CA TRP A 281 22.46 9.36 -1.30
C TRP A 281 22.54 9.63 -2.80
N VAL A 282 23.73 9.87 -3.37
CA VAL A 282 23.88 10.04 -4.83
C VAL A 282 23.55 8.75 -5.57
N HIS A 283 23.98 7.60 -5.07
CA HIS A 283 23.68 6.31 -5.65
C HIS A 283 22.17 6.01 -5.65
N SER A 284 21.43 6.39 -4.61
CA SER A 284 19.98 6.17 -4.58
C SER A 284 19.25 6.93 -5.69
N GLN A 285 19.82 8.03 -6.22
CA GLN A 285 19.29 8.74 -7.38
C GLN A 285 19.49 7.98 -8.71
N ASP A 286 20.29 6.90 -8.76
CA ASP A 286 20.45 6.05 -9.94
C ASP A 286 19.36 4.97 -9.99
N TYR A 287 19.13 4.28 -8.87
CA TYR A 287 18.24 3.11 -8.83
C TYR A 287 16.86 3.36 -8.21
N ARG A 288 16.67 4.48 -7.50
CA ARG A 288 15.42 4.83 -6.82
C ARG A 288 15.12 6.33 -6.91
N MET A 289 15.33 6.91 -8.09
CA MET A 289 15.07 8.32 -8.31
C MET A 289 13.59 8.65 -8.13
N VAL A 290 13.33 9.85 -7.59
CA VAL A 290 12.02 10.50 -7.62
C VAL A 290 11.59 10.73 -9.08
N ASN A 291 10.33 10.45 -9.41
CA ASN A 291 9.80 10.25 -10.78
C ASN A 291 10.36 9.03 -11.53
N GLY A 292 10.65 7.94 -10.81
CA GLY A 292 11.19 6.71 -11.37
C GLY A 292 10.51 6.21 -12.65
N TRP A 293 9.18 6.29 -12.77
CA TRP A 293 8.49 5.75 -13.95
C TRP A 293 8.77 6.57 -15.23
N TYR A 294 8.95 7.89 -15.13
CA TYR A 294 9.38 8.72 -16.27
C TYR A 294 10.83 8.45 -16.63
N VAL A 295 11.65 8.30 -15.60
CA VAL A 295 13.09 8.09 -15.63
C VAL A 295 13.43 6.75 -16.31
N TYR A 296 12.75 5.67 -15.93
CA TYR A 296 12.93 4.33 -16.50
C TYR A 296 12.16 4.11 -17.81
N GLY A 297 11.32 5.06 -18.22
CA GLY A 297 10.87 5.21 -19.60
C GLY A 297 9.41 4.87 -19.90
N GLY A 298 8.59 4.53 -18.90
CA GLY A 298 7.22 4.08 -19.16
C GLY A 298 6.15 5.16 -19.28
N ARG A 299 6.36 6.35 -18.72
CA ARG A 299 5.48 7.54 -18.94
C ARG A 299 6.11 8.66 -19.75
N ARG A 300 7.23 8.35 -20.41
CA ARG A 300 8.02 9.30 -21.19
C ARG A 300 7.40 9.48 -22.58
N THR A 301 6.97 10.69 -22.89
CA THR A 301 6.26 10.99 -24.16
C THR A 301 7.19 11.49 -25.26
N PHE A 302 8.02 12.51 -25.00
CA PHE A 302 8.84 13.16 -26.05
C PHE A 302 10.31 13.40 -25.67
N ASP A 303 10.62 13.73 -24.42
CA ASP A 303 11.98 14.10 -24.01
C ASP A 303 12.87 12.85 -23.95
N LYS A 304 13.52 12.49 -25.08
CA LYS A 304 14.54 11.46 -25.42
C LYS A 304 15.89 11.45 -24.71
N GLU A 305 16.37 12.62 -24.28
CA GLU A 305 17.81 12.82 -24.07
C GLU A 305 18.17 13.15 -22.62
N THR A 306 17.28 13.77 -21.85
CA THR A 306 17.55 14.23 -20.49
C THR A 306 18.03 13.09 -19.58
N PHE A 307 17.20 12.07 -19.37
CA PHE A 307 17.49 11.02 -18.38
C PHE A 307 18.70 10.14 -18.68
N PRO A 308 18.95 9.68 -19.93
CA PRO A 308 20.19 8.97 -20.27
C PRO A 308 21.46 9.70 -19.83
N LYS A 309 21.53 11.02 -20.05
CA LYS A 309 22.69 11.84 -19.62
C LYS A 309 22.73 12.04 -18.11
N GLU A 310 21.58 12.15 -17.45
CA GLU A 310 21.51 12.22 -15.99
C GLU A 310 22.03 10.95 -15.32
N TYR A 311 21.71 9.75 -15.82
CA TYR A 311 22.29 8.50 -15.28
C TYR A 311 23.80 8.48 -15.37
N SER A 312 24.35 8.84 -16.54
CA SER A 312 25.79 8.89 -16.76
C SER A 312 26.45 9.87 -15.78
N LYS A 313 25.85 11.06 -15.59
CA LYS A 313 26.34 12.05 -14.64
C LYS A 313 26.26 11.56 -13.19
N ILE A 314 25.12 11.02 -12.75
CA ILE A 314 24.93 10.50 -11.38
C ILE A 314 25.96 9.41 -11.06
N ARG A 315 26.22 8.49 -12.01
CA ARG A 315 27.23 7.44 -11.82
C ARG A 315 28.65 7.99 -11.78
N ALA A 316 28.96 9.00 -12.60
CA ALA A 316 30.24 9.71 -12.52
C ALA A 316 30.40 10.42 -11.16
N MET A 317 29.36 11.09 -10.67
CA MET A 317 29.32 11.69 -9.33
C MET A 317 29.53 10.66 -8.22
N ALA A 318 28.94 9.47 -8.34
CA ALA A 318 29.16 8.38 -7.40
C ALA A 318 30.62 7.87 -7.45
N ALA A 319 31.24 7.82 -8.63
CA ALA A 319 32.65 7.43 -8.80
C ALA A 319 33.63 8.47 -8.21
N VAL A 320 33.32 9.77 -8.31
CA VAL A 320 34.07 10.83 -7.62
C VAL A 320 34.06 10.57 -6.11
N ARG A 321 32.89 10.20 -5.56
CA ARG A 321 32.73 9.91 -4.12
C ARG A 321 33.41 8.61 -3.70
N ASP A 322 33.44 7.58 -4.55
CA ASP A 322 34.28 6.39 -4.30
C ASP A 322 35.74 6.80 -4.11
N ARG A 323 36.28 7.59 -5.06
CA ARG A 323 37.67 8.07 -4.99
C ARG A 323 37.92 8.90 -3.73
N TYR A 324 37.00 9.78 -3.39
CA TYR A 324 37.07 10.61 -2.19
C TYR A 324 37.09 9.75 -0.91
N CYS A 325 36.26 8.70 -0.84
CA CYS A 325 36.28 7.73 0.27
C CYS A 325 37.61 6.96 0.34
N HIS A 326 38.13 6.51 -0.81
CA HIS A 326 39.43 5.82 -0.88
C HIS A 326 40.56 6.70 -0.36
N ASP A 327 40.59 7.96 -0.79
CA ASP A 327 41.64 8.90 -0.40
C ASP A 327 41.57 9.23 1.10
N ILE A 328 40.38 9.40 1.68
CA ILE A 328 40.22 9.53 3.14
C ILE A 328 40.71 8.26 3.86
N ALA A 329 40.28 7.08 3.42
CA ALA A 329 40.67 5.81 4.04
C ALA A 329 42.19 5.57 4.00
N GLN A 330 42.85 6.04 2.94
CA GLN A 330 44.31 5.99 2.78
C GLN A 330 45.06 7.11 3.52
N GLY A 331 44.36 7.98 4.25
CA GLY A 331 44.96 9.10 4.99
C GLY A 331 45.47 10.24 4.12
N LYS A 332 45.02 10.33 2.86
CA LYS A 332 45.38 11.44 1.97
C LYS A 332 44.59 12.70 2.32
N THR A 333 45.15 13.85 1.93
CA THR A 333 44.45 15.13 2.02
C THR A 333 43.42 15.23 0.89
N VAL A 334 42.18 15.57 1.26
CA VAL A 334 41.06 15.76 0.33
C VAL A 334 40.45 17.14 0.53
N GLY A 335 39.77 17.67 -0.50
CA GLY A 335 39.03 18.93 -0.41
C GLY A 335 37.88 18.87 0.61
N ALA A 336 37.20 20.01 0.84
CA ALA A 336 36.09 20.06 1.79
C ALA A 336 34.84 19.27 1.32
N LYS A 337 34.66 19.18 -0.01
CA LYS A 337 33.56 18.47 -0.67
C LYS A 337 34.10 17.74 -1.91
N PRO A 338 33.44 16.66 -2.36
CA PRO A 338 33.71 16.05 -3.66
C PRO A 338 33.56 17.07 -4.81
N ASP A 339 34.40 16.97 -5.85
CA ASP A 339 34.36 17.85 -7.02
C ASP A 339 33.60 17.19 -8.18
N ASP A 340 32.38 17.65 -8.42
CA ASP A 340 31.50 17.15 -9.49
C ASP A 340 31.68 17.87 -10.83
N SER A 341 32.61 18.83 -10.95
CA SER A 341 32.76 19.66 -12.16
C SER A 341 33.13 18.83 -13.41
N GLY A 342 33.79 17.69 -13.24
CA GLY A 342 34.18 16.76 -14.30
C GLY A 342 33.18 15.65 -14.61
N THR A 343 31.95 15.69 -14.08
CA THR A 343 30.97 14.57 -14.16
C THR A 343 30.07 14.60 -15.40
N GLY A 344 30.33 15.52 -16.33
CA GLY A 344 29.61 15.67 -17.58
C GLY A 344 28.48 16.71 -17.54
N GLU A 345 28.02 17.08 -18.73
CA GLU A 345 26.99 18.10 -18.92
C GLU A 345 25.59 17.50 -19.03
N LEU A 346 24.60 18.24 -18.52
CA LEU A 346 23.20 17.88 -18.65
C LEU A 346 22.61 18.47 -19.93
N PHE A 347 21.63 17.76 -20.50
CA PHE A 347 20.84 18.28 -21.62
C PHE A 347 19.73 19.19 -21.11
N VAL A 348 19.64 20.39 -21.68
CA VAL A 348 18.50 21.29 -21.49
C VAL A 348 17.59 21.15 -22.70
N PRO A 349 16.40 20.54 -22.54
CA PRO A 349 15.48 20.37 -23.64
C PRO A 349 14.90 21.72 -24.09
N PRO A 350 14.54 21.87 -25.38
CA PRO A 350 13.78 23.02 -25.81
C PRO A 350 12.44 23.07 -25.07
N THR A 351 12.01 24.28 -24.70
CA THR A 351 10.70 24.44 -24.06
C THR A 351 9.59 24.08 -25.03
N ARG A 352 8.50 23.51 -24.48
CA ARG A 352 7.25 23.27 -25.22
C ARG A 352 6.16 24.27 -24.87
N PHE A 353 6.47 25.28 -24.07
CA PHE A 353 5.55 26.37 -23.83
C PHE A 353 5.24 27.08 -25.16
N GLY A 354 3.95 27.19 -25.49
CA GLY A 354 3.40 27.66 -26.75
C GLY A 354 3.12 26.54 -27.76
N GLU A 355 3.77 25.37 -27.68
CA GLU A 355 3.70 24.33 -28.72
C GLU A 355 3.85 22.87 -28.20
N PRO A 356 2.82 22.01 -28.38
CA PRO A 356 1.49 22.29 -28.94
C PRO A 356 0.62 23.03 -27.93
N ARG A 357 0.10 24.20 -28.32
CA ARG A 357 -0.73 25.04 -27.46
C ARG A 357 -1.91 24.28 -26.86
N GLN A 358 -1.92 24.12 -25.53
CA GLN A 358 -3.04 23.50 -24.82
C GLN A 358 -3.99 24.57 -24.27
N LYS A 359 -5.08 24.84 -25.01
CA LYS A 359 -6.03 25.93 -24.68
C LYS A 359 -6.53 25.95 -23.23
N TYR A 360 -6.71 24.77 -22.61
CA TYR A 360 -7.32 24.63 -21.28
C TYR A 360 -6.34 24.74 -20.11
N SER A 361 -5.04 24.49 -20.31
CA SER A 361 -4.06 24.42 -19.22
C SER A 361 -2.99 25.50 -19.28
N GLU A 362 -2.76 26.06 -20.46
CA GLU A 362 -1.63 26.92 -20.75
C GLU A 362 -2.04 28.39 -20.85
N ALA A 363 -1.23 29.24 -20.21
CA ALA A 363 -1.32 30.68 -20.30
C ALA A 363 -0.84 31.20 -21.66
N GLU A 364 -1.28 32.39 -22.07
CA GLU A 364 -0.83 32.99 -23.33
C GLU A 364 0.59 33.57 -23.23
N SER A 365 1.01 33.93 -22.03
CA SER A 365 2.35 34.43 -21.72
C SER A 365 2.76 33.99 -20.33
N LEU A 366 4.06 33.87 -20.09
CA LEU A 366 4.62 33.59 -18.77
C LEU A 366 4.62 34.88 -17.94
N ARG A 367 3.51 35.13 -17.26
CA ARG A 367 3.33 36.31 -16.40
C ARG A 367 2.68 35.90 -15.10
N TYR A 368 3.36 36.17 -13.99
CA TYR A 368 2.83 35.98 -12.64
C TYR A 368 2.29 37.30 -12.10
N LEU A 369 1.00 37.33 -11.74
CA LEU A 369 0.39 38.49 -11.09
C LEU A 369 0.98 38.71 -9.70
N THR A 370 1.08 39.97 -9.26
CA THR A 370 1.24 40.29 -7.84
C THR A 370 -0.01 39.88 -7.06
N PRO A 371 0.07 39.66 -5.74
CA PRO A 371 -1.10 39.34 -4.93
C PRO A 371 -2.28 40.31 -5.12
N ASP A 372 -2.02 41.62 -5.14
CA ASP A 372 -3.06 42.65 -5.34
C ASP A 372 -3.69 42.58 -6.72
N GLN A 373 -2.91 42.26 -7.77
CA GLN A 373 -3.44 42.07 -9.11
C GLN A 373 -4.29 40.80 -9.18
N PHE A 374 -3.83 39.71 -8.59
CA PHE A 374 -4.58 38.46 -8.53
C PHE A 374 -5.93 38.64 -7.82
N ILE A 375 -5.95 39.30 -6.66
CA ILE A 375 -7.19 39.57 -5.91
C ILE A 375 -8.17 40.38 -6.75
N LYS A 376 -7.70 41.39 -7.51
CA LYS A 376 -8.55 42.20 -8.40
C LYS A 376 -9.12 41.44 -9.59
N GLU A 377 -8.39 40.45 -10.11
CA GLU A 377 -8.80 39.63 -11.26
C GLU A 377 -9.60 38.38 -10.88
N THR A 378 -9.86 38.18 -9.57
CA THR A 378 -10.54 36.98 -9.06
C THR A 378 -11.92 37.32 -8.50
N ALA A 379 -12.92 36.55 -8.94
CA ALA A 379 -14.30 36.70 -8.49
C ALA A 379 -14.61 35.78 -7.30
N VAL A 380 -15.39 36.29 -6.34
CA VAL A 380 -15.96 35.57 -5.21
C VAL A 380 -17.43 35.96 -5.02
N PRO A 381 -18.26 35.15 -4.34
CA PRO A 381 -19.63 35.52 -4.00
C PRO A 381 -19.74 36.85 -3.25
N ALA A 382 -20.88 37.52 -3.40
CA ALA A 382 -21.15 38.78 -2.72
C ALA A 382 -21.03 38.62 -1.18
N GLY A 383 -20.44 39.62 -0.52
CA GLY A 383 -20.18 39.59 0.93
C GLY A 383 -18.90 38.86 1.34
N LEU A 384 -18.18 38.23 0.40
CA LEU A 384 -16.87 37.62 0.64
C LEU A 384 -15.74 38.47 0.02
N GLU A 385 -14.51 38.27 0.51
CA GLU A 385 -13.28 38.81 -0.07
C GLU A 385 -12.08 37.90 0.17
N ILE A 386 -11.09 37.96 -0.74
CA ILE A 386 -9.80 37.29 -0.58
C ILE A 386 -8.82 38.27 0.07
N LYS A 387 -8.11 37.82 1.10
CA LYS A 387 -7.00 38.54 1.74
C LYS A 387 -5.71 37.76 1.62
N LEU A 388 -4.64 38.44 1.26
CA LEU A 388 -3.29 37.88 1.32
C LEU A 388 -2.88 37.69 2.78
N PHE A 389 -2.32 36.51 3.09
CA PHE A 389 -1.68 36.26 4.39
C PHE A 389 -0.15 36.30 4.28
N ALA A 390 0.41 35.59 3.29
CA ALA A 390 1.86 35.51 3.07
C ALA A 390 2.17 35.29 1.57
N ASP A 391 3.28 35.85 1.09
CA ASP A 391 3.77 35.64 -0.28
C ASP A 391 5.30 35.51 -0.33
N GLU A 392 5.79 34.94 -1.43
CA GLU A 392 7.20 34.64 -1.65
C GLU A 392 8.13 35.86 -1.59
N THR A 393 7.62 37.08 -1.83
CA THR A 393 8.47 38.28 -1.84
C THR A 393 8.88 38.70 -0.44
N LYS A 394 8.04 38.40 0.57
CA LYS A 394 8.36 38.60 1.99
C LYS A 394 9.01 37.36 2.61
N PHE A 395 8.53 36.18 2.25
CA PHE A 395 9.00 34.91 2.81
C PHE A 395 9.38 33.92 1.70
N PRO A 396 10.62 33.95 1.18
CA PRO A 396 11.04 33.10 0.07
C PRO A 396 10.87 31.60 0.33
N ASP A 397 10.93 31.18 1.60
CA ASP A 397 10.81 29.79 2.02
C ASP A 397 9.41 29.19 1.80
N ILE A 398 8.38 30.01 1.52
CA ILE A 398 7.02 29.51 1.27
C ILE A 398 6.81 29.09 -0.20
N ALA A 399 7.84 29.20 -1.04
CA ALA A 399 7.77 28.83 -2.45
C ALA A 399 7.17 27.44 -2.64
N LYS A 400 6.28 27.32 -3.63
CA LYS A 400 5.61 26.07 -3.99
C LYS A 400 4.84 25.40 -2.83
N PRO A 401 3.84 26.06 -2.22
CA PRO A 401 3.02 25.47 -1.16
C PRO A 401 2.10 24.37 -1.73
N VAL A 402 2.04 23.21 -1.08
CA VAL A 402 1.25 22.05 -1.55
C VAL A 402 0.25 21.52 -0.52
N GLN A 403 0.57 21.59 0.78
CA GLN A 403 -0.36 21.24 1.86
C GLN A 403 -0.28 22.26 3.00
N LEU A 404 -1.40 22.54 3.65
CA LEU A 404 -1.55 23.45 4.77
C LEU A 404 -2.08 22.68 6.00
N ASN A 405 -1.68 23.10 7.20
CA ASN A 405 -2.28 22.63 8.44
C ASN A 405 -2.06 23.62 9.58
N PHE A 406 -2.73 23.42 10.71
CA PHE A 406 -2.58 24.27 11.90
C PHE A 406 -2.19 23.45 13.12
N ASP A 407 -1.17 23.92 13.85
CA ASP A 407 -0.76 23.29 15.11
C ASP A 407 -1.71 23.63 16.27
N ASN A 408 -1.42 23.09 17.46
CA ASN A 408 -2.22 23.31 18.66
C ASN A 408 -2.11 24.74 19.23
N LYS A 409 -1.17 25.57 18.74
CA LYS A 409 -1.05 27.00 19.03
C LYS A 409 -1.84 27.84 18.02
N GLY A 410 -2.38 27.23 16.96
CA GLY A 410 -3.14 27.90 15.91
C GLY A 410 -2.26 28.55 14.83
N ARG A 411 -0.97 28.20 14.76
CA ARG A 411 -0.04 28.71 13.74
C ARG A 411 -0.21 27.95 12.44
N LEU A 412 -0.03 28.61 11.30
CA LEU A 412 -0.11 27.97 10.00
C LEU A 412 1.20 27.25 9.70
N TRP A 413 1.10 25.99 9.28
CA TRP A 413 2.19 25.18 8.76
C TRP A 413 1.98 24.91 7.28
N VAL A 414 3.05 24.97 6.50
CA VAL A 414 3.00 24.78 5.05
C VAL A 414 4.11 23.84 4.60
N SER A 415 3.75 22.86 3.76
CA SER A 415 4.71 22.05 3.01
C SER A 415 5.09 22.74 1.69
N CYS A 416 6.38 22.96 1.49
CA CYS A 416 6.94 23.75 0.39
C CYS A 416 7.89 22.90 -0.46
N MET A 417 7.67 22.87 -1.78
CA MET A 417 8.35 21.97 -2.71
C MET A 417 9.12 22.71 -3.84
N PRO A 418 10.11 23.57 -3.55
CA PRO A 418 10.88 24.25 -4.58
C PRO A 418 11.64 23.30 -5.51
N SER A 419 12.02 22.08 -5.08
CA SER A 419 12.70 21.10 -5.94
C SER A 419 11.79 20.42 -6.97
N TYR A 420 10.46 20.61 -6.87
CA TYR A 420 9.49 20.02 -7.77
C TYR A 420 9.74 20.45 -9.24
N PRO A 421 9.58 19.55 -10.24
CA PRO A 421 9.15 18.17 -10.10
C PRO A 421 10.25 17.18 -9.75
N GLN A 422 11.53 17.57 -9.77
CA GLN A 422 12.65 16.65 -9.60
C GLN A 422 13.95 17.39 -9.33
N TRP A 423 14.75 16.91 -8.38
CA TRP A 423 16.15 17.34 -8.20
C TRP A 423 16.99 17.18 -9.47
N LYS A 424 17.92 18.11 -9.72
CA LYS A 424 18.81 18.12 -10.89
C LYS A 424 20.24 17.70 -10.52
N PRO A 425 20.84 16.70 -11.18
CA PRO A 425 22.18 16.24 -10.85
C PRO A 425 23.28 17.32 -10.96
N GLY A 426 23.98 17.53 -9.84
CA GLY A 426 25.03 18.54 -9.67
C GLY A 426 24.57 19.81 -8.95
N ASP A 427 23.26 19.98 -8.75
CA ASP A 427 22.74 21.01 -7.84
C ASP A 427 22.92 20.55 -6.38
N PRO A 428 22.88 21.47 -5.39
CA PRO A 428 22.81 21.09 -3.98
C PRO A 428 21.68 20.09 -3.72
N ARG A 429 21.78 19.33 -2.62
CA ARG A 429 20.68 18.44 -2.21
C ARG A 429 19.37 19.23 -2.08
N PRO A 430 18.21 18.61 -2.34
CA PRO A 430 16.91 19.22 -2.13
C PRO A 430 16.81 19.85 -0.75
N GLY A 431 16.27 21.07 -0.72
CA GLY A 431 16.04 21.85 0.49
C GLY A 431 14.56 22.14 0.68
N ASP A 432 13.70 21.21 0.28
CA ASP A 432 12.26 21.34 0.46
C ASP A 432 11.95 21.27 1.96
N LYS A 433 10.85 21.90 2.39
CA LYS A 433 10.74 22.29 3.79
C LYS A 433 9.31 22.35 4.32
N LEU A 434 9.22 22.21 5.65
CA LEU A 434 8.07 22.62 6.44
C LEU A 434 8.35 23.99 7.04
N VAL A 435 7.43 24.93 6.85
CA VAL A 435 7.53 26.30 7.38
C VAL A 435 6.35 26.61 8.29
N ILE A 436 6.62 27.40 9.33
CA ILE A 436 5.63 27.90 10.30
C ILE A 436 5.47 29.40 10.05
N LEU A 437 4.23 29.84 9.87
CA LEU A 437 3.86 31.24 9.65
C LEU A 437 3.00 31.76 10.79
N GLU A 438 3.32 32.96 11.28
CA GLU A 438 2.66 33.59 12.42
C GLU A 438 2.26 35.04 12.11
N ASP A 439 1.08 35.42 12.57
CA ASP A 439 0.57 36.79 12.68
C ASP A 439 0.60 37.15 14.16
N THR A 440 1.61 37.92 14.58
CA THR A 440 1.89 38.25 15.98
C THR A 440 1.36 39.61 16.41
N ASP A 441 0.95 40.46 15.47
CA ASP A 441 0.28 41.74 15.75
C ASP A 441 -1.24 41.71 15.52
N GLY A 442 -1.76 40.65 14.91
CA GLY A 442 -3.19 40.41 14.70
C GLY A 442 -3.79 41.21 13.54
N ASP A 443 -2.96 41.74 12.62
CA ASP A 443 -3.43 42.52 11.47
C ASP A 443 -4.01 41.64 10.34
N GLY A 444 -3.89 40.32 10.46
CA GLY A 444 -4.32 39.35 9.48
C GLY A 444 -3.27 38.99 8.43
N LYS A 445 -2.00 39.31 8.64
CA LYS A 445 -0.89 38.97 7.75
C LYS A 445 0.23 38.32 8.54
N ALA A 446 0.97 37.43 7.90
CA ALA A 446 2.16 36.88 8.53
C ALA A 446 3.23 37.95 8.69
N ASP A 447 3.78 38.09 9.89
CA ASP A 447 4.96 38.90 10.19
C ASP A 447 6.21 38.07 10.50
N LYS A 448 6.03 36.78 10.82
CA LYS A 448 7.12 35.82 11.03
C LYS A 448 6.98 34.58 10.17
N SER A 449 8.14 34.07 9.74
CA SER A 449 8.30 32.75 9.14
C SER A 449 9.47 32.04 9.79
N LYS A 450 9.28 30.77 10.16
CA LYS A 450 10.31 29.89 10.69
C LYS A 450 10.37 28.62 9.85
N VAL A 451 11.58 28.14 9.57
CA VAL A 451 11.80 26.85 8.93
C VAL A 451 11.92 25.80 10.02
N PHE A 452 10.98 24.84 10.04
CA PHE A 452 10.98 23.75 11.01
C PHE A 452 11.97 22.65 10.62
N TYR A 453 12.00 22.30 9.32
CA TYR A 453 12.91 21.31 8.75
C TYR A 453 13.05 21.53 7.24
N ASP A 454 14.28 21.47 6.71
CA ASP A 454 14.62 21.85 5.32
C ASP A 454 15.47 20.83 4.56
N GLN A 455 15.44 19.57 4.98
CA GLN A 455 16.15 18.48 4.30
C GLN A 455 15.19 17.50 3.63
N LEU A 456 14.03 17.98 3.17
CA LEU A 456 13.02 17.15 2.49
C LEU A 456 13.21 17.16 0.98
N HIS A 457 12.61 16.18 0.31
CA HIS A 457 12.54 16.08 -1.13
C HIS A 457 11.10 15.79 -1.59
N CYS A 458 10.45 16.80 -2.18
CA CYS A 458 9.07 16.72 -2.67
C CYS A 458 8.05 16.25 -1.60
N PRO A 459 7.96 16.89 -0.41
CA PRO A 459 7.00 16.53 0.63
C PRO A 459 5.53 16.81 0.24
N THR A 460 4.81 15.77 -0.15
CA THR A 460 3.41 15.83 -0.63
C THR A 460 2.35 15.72 0.47
N GLY A 461 2.76 15.45 1.70
CA GLY A 461 1.87 15.10 2.81
C GLY A 461 2.53 15.26 4.19
N PHE A 462 1.89 15.96 5.13
CA PHE A 462 2.29 16.00 6.54
C PHE A 462 1.09 16.11 7.50
N GLU A 463 1.28 15.67 8.74
CA GLU A 463 0.29 15.78 9.81
C GLU A 463 0.94 15.68 11.21
N PHE A 464 0.36 16.28 12.25
CA PHE A 464 0.92 16.25 13.60
C PHE A 464 0.60 14.95 14.33
N PHE A 465 1.58 14.48 15.11
CA PHE A 465 1.50 13.25 15.92
C PHE A 465 2.57 13.25 17.01
N GLY A 466 2.31 12.69 18.19
CA GLY A 466 3.33 12.47 19.24
C GLY A 466 4.09 13.73 19.71
N GLY A 467 3.48 14.91 19.56
CA GLY A 467 4.14 16.20 19.80
C GLY A 467 5.20 16.58 18.75
N GLY A 468 5.15 15.96 17.57
CA GLY A 468 5.97 16.27 16.40
C GLY A 468 5.12 16.22 15.12
N VAL A 469 5.76 15.90 13.99
CA VAL A 469 5.15 15.89 12.65
C VAL A 469 5.55 14.62 11.91
N LEU A 470 4.56 13.94 11.32
CA LEU A 470 4.75 12.93 10.30
C LEU A 470 4.80 13.62 8.94
N VAL A 471 5.80 13.30 8.12
CA VAL A 471 5.92 13.85 6.76
C VAL A 471 6.41 12.78 5.80
N VAL A 472 5.84 12.74 4.59
CA VAL A 472 6.34 11.88 3.51
C VAL A 472 7.56 12.53 2.86
N ASP A 473 8.66 11.78 2.80
CA ASP A 473 9.94 12.14 2.17
C ASP A 473 10.43 10.92 1.39
N GLN A 474 9.91 10.74 0.17
CA GLN A 474 10.04 9.46 -0.54
C GLN A 474 11.52 9.09 -0.71
N PRO A 475 11.91 7.84 -0.42
CA PRO A 475 11.06 6.67 -0.23
C PRO A 475 10.55 6.38 1.19
N ARG A 476 10.57 7.37 2.08
CA ARG A 476 10.32 7.20 3.51
C ARG A 476 9.19 8.09 4.01
N MET A 477 8.71 7.75 5.19
CA MET A 477 8.00 8.67 6.06
C MET A 477 8.89 9.00 7.25
N LEU A 478 9.02 10.28 7.56
CA LEU A 478 9.79 10.77 8.70
C LEU A 478 8.85 11.14 9.84
N PHE A 479 9.31 10.92 11.06
CA PHE A 479 8.80 11.58 12.25
C PHE A 479 9.83 12.64 12.68
N LEU A 480 9.39 13.89 12.71
CA LEU A 480 10.21 15.06 13.02
C LEU A 480 9.70 15.69 14.32
N LYS A 481 10.58 16.00 15.26
CA LYS A 481 10.20 16.60 16.53
C LYS A 481 11.21 17.64 16.98
N ASP A 482 10.69 18.73 17.51
CA ASP A 482 11.40 19.72 18.30
C ASP A 482 11.39 19.28 19.77
N THR A 483 12.57 19.09 20.36
CA THR A 483 12.73 18.65 21.74
C THR A 483 13.20 19.75 22.70
N ASP A 484 13.53 20.94 22.21
CA ASP A 484 14.03 22.06 23.03
C ASP A 484 13.15 23.33 22.99
N GLY A 485 12.16 23.36 22.09
CA GLY A 485 11.15 24.41 21.96
C GLY A 485 11.55 25.58 21.06
N ASP A 486 12.60 25.45 20.24
CA ASP A 486 13.06 26.50 19.32
C ASP A 486 12.30 26.55 17.97
N ASP A 487 11.28 25.69 17.81
CA ASP A 487 10.52 25.46 16.58
C ASP A 487 11.36 24.89 15.42
N LYS A 488 12.37 24.06 15.71
CA LYS A 488 13.11 23.27 14.71
C LYS A 488 13.17 21.80 15.10
N ALA A 489 13.11 20.92 14.10
CA ALA A 489 13.28 19.50 14.33
C ALA A 489 14.75 19.17 14.62
N ASP A 490 15.03 18.72 15.84
CA ASP A 490 16.31 18.19 16.28
C ASP A 490 16.27 16.66 16.44
N LEU A 491 15.08 16.07 16.56
CA LEU A 491 14.86 14.63 16.44
C LEU A 491 14.28 14.27 15.06
N VAL A 492 15.02 13.45 14.32
CA VAL A 492 14.62 12.90 13.01
C VAL A 492 14.59 11.38 13.08
N VAL A 493 13.42 10.78 12.88
CA VAL A 493 13.23 9.32 12.86
C VAL A 493 12.69 8.90 11.49
N HIS A 494 13.42 8.02 10.80
CA HIS A 494 12.95 7.35 9.60
C HIS A 494 11.92 6.28 9.98
N LEU A 495 10.64 6.66 10.04
CA LEU A 495 9.59 5.88 10.68
C LEU A 495 9.19 4.64 9.87
N MET A 496 8.99 4.80 8.57
CA MET A 496 8.56 3.73 7.67
C MET A 496 9.21 3.87 6.31
N ASP A 497 9.85 2.80 5.83
CA ASP A 497 10.52 2.74 4.54
C ASP A 497 9.63 2.04 3.50
N GLY A 498 9.73 2.42 2.22
CA GLY A 498 9.12 1.67 1.12
C GLY A 498 8.10 2.42 0.29
N TRP A 499 7.86 3.70 0.59
CA TRP A 499 6.97 4.55 -0.19
C TRP A 499 7.49 4.72 -1.63
N ALA A 500 6.56 4.72 -2.59
CA ALA A 500 6.86 4.81 -4.01
C ALA A 500 7.55 6.13 -4.39
N THR A 501 8.56 6.05 -5.25
CA THR A 501 9.26 7.19 -5.84
C THR A 501 8.91 7.36 -7.33
N ASP A 502 7.95 6.60 -7.83
CA ASP A 502 7.63 6.39 -9.24
C ASP A 502 7.15 7.67 -9.94
N ASP A 503 6.32 8.46 -9.26
CA ASP A 503 5.69 9.67 -9.80
C ASP A 503 5.34 10.64 -8.66
N THR A 504 5.96 11.82 -8.65
CA THR A 504 5.80 12.86 -7.62
C THR A 504 4.39 13.41 -7.46
N HIS A 505 3.52 13.21 -8.45
CA HIS A 505 2.13 13.62 -8.33
C HIS A 505 1.20 12.50 -7.89
N HIS A 506 1.57 11.24 -8.09
CA HIS A 506 0.74 10.09 -7.70
C HIS A 506 1.20 9.45 -6.39
N THR A 507 2.34 9.89 -5.86
CA THR A 507 2.88 9.40 -4.60
C THR A 507 1.95 9.68 -3.40
N CYS A 508 2.25 9.04 -2.27
CA CYS A 508 1.48 9.15 -1.04
C CYS A 508 1.39 10.62 -0.55
N GLY A 509 0.19 11.10 -0.26
CA GLY A 509 -0.07 12.48 0.18
C GLY A 509 -1.48 12.65 0.74
N ALA A 510 -1.95 13.91 0.82
CA ALA A 510 -3.29 14.27 1.32
C ALA A 510 -3.62 13.62 2.68
N PHE A 511 -2.80 13.94 3.68
CA PHE A 511 -2.88 13.35 5.02
C PHE A 511 -4.10 13.89 5.76
N GLU A 512 -4.90 13.01 6.35
CA GLU A 512 -6.08 13.38 7.12
C GLU A 512 -6.35 12.35 8.23
N TRP A 513 -6.47 12.80 9.48
CA TRP A 513 -6.92 11.93 10.57
C TRP A 513 -8.40 11.59 10.43
N ASN A 514 -8.74 10.30 10.53
CA ASN A 514 -10.12 9.95 10.86
C ASN A 514 -10.42 10.30 12.33
N HIS A 515 -11.69 10.29 12.70
CA HIS A 515 -12.07 10.69 14.05
C HIS A 515 -11.51 9.74 15.14
N GLY A 516 -11.34 8.46 14.81
CA GLY A 516 -10.80 7.45 15.73
C GLY A 516 -9.27 7.44 15.88
N GLY A 517 -8.54 8.37 15.27
CA GLY A 517 -7.08 8.49 15.42
C GLY A 517 -6.26 7.62 14.46
N LEU A 518 -6.82 7.20 13.32
CA LEU A 518 -6.08 6.55 12.24
C LEU A 518 -5.76 7.55 11.12
N LEU A 519 -4.54 7.49 10.60
CA LEU A 519 -4.06 8.38 9.53
C LEU A 519 -4.50 7.83 8.18
N HIS A 520 -5.25 8.62 7.43
CA HIS A 520 -5.59 8.33 6.05
C HIS A 520 -4.65 9.09 5.11
N MET A 521 -4.18 8.39 4.07
CA MET A 521 -3.26 8.93 3.07
C MET A 521 -3.66 8.40 1.70
N LEU A 522 -3.53 9.21 0.66
CA LEU A 522 -3.94 8.87 -0.70
C LEU A 522 -2.74 8.64 -1.60
N GLU A 523 -2.82 7.65 -2.48
CA GLU A 523 -1.80 7.35 -3.48
C GLU A 523 -2.46 6.96 -4.81
N GLY A 524 -1.99 7.52 -5.92
CA GLY A 524 -2.48 7.24 -7.26
C GLY A 524 -2.04 5.89 -7.83
N ILE A 525 -2.58 5.52 -9.00
CA ILE A 525 -2.33 4.22 -9.64
C ILE A 525 -0.95 4.09 -10.30
N ALA A 526 -0.12 5.13 -10.24
CA ALA A 526 1.14 5.20 -10.98
C ALA A 526 2.35 4.88 -10.10
N THR A 527 2.13 4.05 -9.08
CA THR A 527 3.07 3.79 -7.99
C THR A 527 3.28 2.30 -7.77
N SER A 528 4.42 2.00 -7.14
CA SER A 528 4.83 0.66 -6.77
C SER A 528 5.38 0.68 -5.34
N THR A 529 4.47 0.77 -4.36
CA THR A 529 4.80 0.87 -2.94
C THR A 529 5.08 -0.51 -2.34
N THR A 530 6.19 -0.62 -1.59
CA THR A 530 6.69 -1.85 -0.97
C THR A 530 7.14 -1.56 0.46
N LEU A 531 6.20 -1.46 1.39
CA LEU A 531 6.47 -1.10 2.78
C LEU A 531 6.91 -2.33 3.57
N GLU A 532 7.93 -2.17 4.39
CA GLU A 532 8.30 -3.15 5.42
C GLU A 532 7.74 -2.66 6.75
N THR A 533 7.09 -3.56 7.50
CA THR A 533 6.47 -3.22 8.79
C THR A 533 6.81 -4.29 9.82
N PRO A 534 6.64 -4.01 11.14
CA PRO A 534 6.73 -5.04 12.17
C PRO A 534 5.78 -6.23 11.93
N TRP A 535 4.72 -6.04 11.15
CA TRP A 535 3.70 -7.05 10.83
C TRP A 535 3.93 -7.74 9.49
N GLY A 536 5.07 -7.48 8.84
CA GLY A 536 5.44 -8.03 7.55
C GLY A 536 5.31 -7.06 6.39
N PRO A 537 5.61 -7.54 5.17
CA PRO A 537 5.62 -6.70 3.99
C PRO A 537 4.21 -6.31 3.54
N HIS A 538 4.01 -5.03 3.20
CA HIS A 538 2.83 -4.53 2.51
C HIS A 538 3.21 -4.07 1.10
N ARG A 539 2.47 -4.55 0.08
CA ARG A 539 2.80 -4.28 -1.33
C ARG A 539 1.58 -3.80 -2.09
N SER A 540 1.77 -2.73 -2.86
CA SER A 540 0.77 -2.19 -3.79
C SER A 540 1.44 -1.83 -5.10
N ALA A 541 1.00 -2.43 -6.21
CA ALA A 541 1.50 -2.15 -7.55
C ALA A 541 0.34 -1.73 -8.45
N GLY A 542 0.33 -0.48 -8.88
CA GLY A 542 -0.62 0.03 -9.86
C GLY A 542 -2.09 0.07 -9.39
N THR A 543 -2.35 -0.21 -8.11
CA THR A 543 -3.72 -0.32 -7.58
C THR A 543 -4.26 1.07 -7.23
N GLY A 544 -3.42 1.93 -6.64
CA GLY A 544 -3.84 3.19 -6.03
C GLY A 544 -4.89 2.99 -4.93
N GLY A 545 -5.13 4.03 -4.13
CA GLY A 545 -6.22 4.00 -3.16
C GLY A 545 -5.95 4.89 -1.98
N ALA A 546 -6.61 4.56 -0.87
CA ALA A 546 -6.33 5.14 0.42
C ALA A 546 -5.62 4.12 1.31
N TYR A 547 -4.48 4.52 1.85
CA TYR A 547 -3.85 3.86 2.97
C TYR A 547 -4.48 4.34 4.28
N VAL A 548 -4.62 3.42 5.23
CA VAL A 548 -5.01 3.70 6.61
C VAL A 548 -3.93 3.12 7.50
N MET A 549 -3.26 4.00 8.23
CA MET A 549 -2.14 3.67 9.10
C MET A 549 -2.47 4.05 10.54
N ASP A 550 -2.10 3.16 11.46
CA ASP A 550 -1.97 3.49 12.86
C ASP A 550 -0.47 3.68 13.17
N PRO A 551 0.00 4.89 13.48
CA PRO A 551 1.42 5.13 13.77
C PRO A 551 1.88 4.54 15.11
N ARG A 552 0.98 4.15 16.04
CA ARG A 552 1.36 3.51 17.31
C ARG A 552 1.65 2.03 17.13
N THR A 553 0.85 1.35 16.30
CA THR A 553 1.04 -0.08 16.01
C THR A 553 1.83 -0.34 14.73
N PHE A 554 2.00 0.64 13.84
CA PHE A 554 2.54 0.49 12.49
C PHE A 554 1.72 -0.45 11.58
N LYS A 555 0.50 -0.82 11.99
CA LYS A 555 -0.41 -1.55 11.11
C LYS A 555 -0.85 -0.62 9.99
N ILE A 556 -0.74 -1.11 8.76
CA ILE A 556 -1.22 -0.42 7.56
C ILE A 556 -2.15 -1.34 6.78
N ARG A 557 -3.26 -0.77 6.32
CA ARG A 557 -4.16 -1.39 5.35
C ARG A 557 -4.38 -0.44 4.18
N GLN A 558 -4.75 -0.98 3.04
CA GLN A 558 -5.10 -0.20 1.85
C GLN A 558 -6.48 -0.61 1.37
N PHE A 559 -7.26 0.35 0.88
CA PHE A 559 -8.43 0.05 0.06
C PHE A 559 -8.37 0.76 -1.28
N ALA A 560 -8.72 0.04 -2.34
CA ALA A 560 -8.72 0.57 -3.69
C ALA A 560 -9.89 1.54 -3.88
N LEU A 561 -9.70 2.51 -4.79
CA LEU A 561 -10.71 3.47 -5.20
C LEU A 561 -10.99 3.30 -6.70
N PRO A 562 -11.77 2.28 -7.12
CA PRO A 562 -11.95 1.98 -8.55
C PRO A 562 -12.55 3.17 -9.30
N GLY A 563 -11.94 3.52 -10.44
CA GLY A 563 -12.33 4.69 -11.22
C GLY A 563 -11.63 6.00 -10.82
N GLN A 564 -10.75 5.97 -9.81
CA GLN A 564 -9.84 7.05 -9.46
C GLN A 564 -8.41 6.73 -9.90
N TYR A 565 -7.57 7.74 -10.10
CA TYR A 565 -6.25 7.59 -10.74
C TYR A 565 -5.11 8.29 -9.98
N ASN A 566 -5.37 9.47 -9.43
CA ASN A 566 -4.40 10.33 -8.77
C ASN A 566 -5.07 11.13 -7.65
N MET A 567 -5.30 10.53 -6.49
CA MET A 567 -6.16 11.09 -5.45
C MET A 567 -5.42 12.10 -4.56
N TRP A 568 -6.06 13.25 -4.32
CA TRP A 568 -5.45 14.41 -3.62
C TRP A 568 -6.40 15.10 -2.63
N CYS A 569 -7.61 14.57 -2.44
CA CYS A 569 -8.63 15.20 -1.62
C CYS A 569 -9.14 14.18 -0.60
N TYR A 570 -9.03 14.46 0.69
CA TYR A 570 -9.68 13.66 1.72
C TYR A 570 -10.13 14.57 2.85
N VAL A 571 -11.40 14.49 3.23
CA VAL A 571 -11.92 15.15 4.43
C VAL A 571 -13.08 14.33 5.03
N PHE A 572 -13.28 14.44 6.34
CA PHE A 572 -14.36 13.79 7.07
C PHE A 572 -15.46 14.78 7.47
N ASP A 573 -16.71 14.33 7.49
CA ASP A 573 -17.83 15.07 8.09
C ASP A 573 -17.83 14.95 9.63
N GLU A 574 -18.81 15.59 10.29
CA GLU A 574 -18.96 15.57 11.76
C GLU A 574 -19.21 14.20 12.39
N TRP A 575 -19.62 13.20 11.60
CA TRP A 575 -19.91 11.83 12.06
C TRP A 575 -18.80 10.85 11.66
N GLY A 576 -17.69 11.37 11.13
CA GLY A 576 -16.55 10.57 10.72
C GLY A 576 -16.74 9.87 9.37
N GLN A 577 -17.65 10.33 8.51
CA GLN A 577 -17.84 9.83 7.15
C GLN A 577 -16.88 10.53 6.19
N GLY A 578 -16.05 9.77 5.48
CA GLY A 578 -14.97 10.32 4.67
C GLY A 578 -15.34 10.48 3.20
N ILE A 579 -14.93 11.59 2.60
CA ILE A 579 -15.05 11.83 1.15
C ILE A 579 -13.64 11.87 0.55
N ALA A 580 -13.35 10.91 -0.33
CA ALA A 580 -12.07 10.82 -1.04
C ALA A 580 -12.24 11.26 -2.50
N GLY A 581 -11.39 12.18 -2.96
CA GLY A 581 -11.46 12.78 -4.29
C GLY A 581 -10.23 12.51 -5.15
N ASP A 582 -10.51 12.22 -6.43
CA ASP A 582 -9.51 12.02 -7.46
C ASP A 582 -9.03 13.34 -8.03
N GLY A 583 -7.74 13.62 -7.96
CA GLY A 583 -7.14 14.78 -8.60
C GLY A 583 -7.29 14.74 -10.12
N THR A 584 -7.18 13.58 -10.78
CA THR A 584 -7.31 13.55 -12.25
C THR A 584 -8.71 13.94 -12.73
N THR A 585 -9.74 13.25 -12.27
CA THR A 585 -11.13 13.41 -12.73
C THR A 585 -11.95 14.40 -11.92
N ALA A 586 -11.46 14.82 -10.74
CA ALA A 586 -12.23 15.49 -9.69
C ALA A 586 -13.40 14.66 -9.15
N ASN A 587 -13.46 13.35 -9.40
CA ASN A 587 -14.54 12.52 -8.86
C ASN A 587 -14.36 12.31 -7.35
N HIS A 588 -15.35 12.71 -6.56
CA HIS A 588 -15.36 12.48 -5.11
C HIS A 588 -16.31 11.33 -4.77
N HIS A 589 -15.82 10.37 -4.02
CA HIS A 589 -16.55 9.19 -3.60
C HIS A 589 -16.60 9.13 -2.07
N TRP A 590 -17.70 8.60 -1.56
CA TRP A 590 -17.80 8.24 -0.15
C TRP A 590 -16.92 7.01 0.12
N ASP A 591 -16.07 7.09 1.14
CA ASP A 591 -15.02 6.10 1.41
C ASP A 591 -15.54 4.76 1.98
N THR A 592 -16.73 4.78 2.57
CA THR A 592 -17.21 3.71 3.44
C THR A 592 -17.57 2.45 2.67
N PRO A 593 -18.32 2.54 1.55
CA PRO A 593 -18.56 1.37 0.69
C PRO A 593 -17.27 0.77 0.10
N LEU A 594 -16.17 1.53 0.08
CA LEU A 594 -14.89 1.15 -0.53
C LEU A 594 -13.90 0.54 0.46
N SER A 595 -14.05 0.79 1.76
CA SER A 595 -13.05 0.52 2.79
C SER A 595 -13.25 -0.78 3.59
N GLY A 596 -14.03 -1.72 3.06
CA GLY A 596 -14.10 -3.11 3.52
C GLY A 596 -12.96 -3.98 2.98
N ALA A 597 -13.10 -5.31 3.06
CA ALA A 597 -12.16 -6.24 2.45
C ALA A 597 -12.04 -6.02 0.92
N GLN A 598 -10.83 -6.22 0.40
CA GLN A 598 -10.49 -5.97 -1.00
C GLN A 598 -10.49 -7.26 -1.81
N TYR A 599 -10.87 -7.17 -3.08
CA TYR A 599 -10.86 -8.28 -4.02
C TYR A 599 -10.69 -7.81 -5.46
N GLY A 600 -10.18 -8.69 -6.32
CA GLY A 600 -10.07 -8.42 -7.75
C GLY A 600 -11.45 -8.32 -8.41
N GLY A 601 -11.67 -7.28 -9.22
CA GLY A 601 -12.92 -7.11 -9.96
C GLY A 601 -13.96 -6.19 -9.30
N ARG A 602 -13.57 -5.47 -8.24
CA ARG A 602 -14.40 -4.41 -7.65
C ARG A 602 -14.79 -3.36 -8.70
N LYS A 603 -16.08 -2.98 -8.72
CA LYS A 603 -16.63 -1.98 -9.65
C LYS A 603 -16.39 -0.56 -9.14
N GLY A 604 -16.41 0.40 -10.06
CA GLY A 604 -16.53 1.82 -9.72
C GLY A 604 -17.77 2.09 -8.89
N LEU A 605 -17.68 3.10 -8.02
CA LEU A 605 -18.78 3.58 -7.20
C LEU A 605 -19.33 4.87 -7.82
N GLU A 606 -20.60 5.21 -7.53
CA GLU A 606 -21.12 6.51 -7.92
C GLU A 606 -20.42 7.65 -7.16
N THR A 607 -20.25 8.78 -7.84
CA THR A 607 -19.68 9.99 -7.24
C THR A 607 -20.72 10.71 -6.39
N VAL A 608 -20.29 11.32 -5.29
CA VAL A 608 -21.16 12.15 -4.44
C VAL A 608 -21.63 13.41 -5.20
N PHE A 609 -20.76 13.97 -6.04
CA PHE A 609 -21.00 15.23 -6.77
C PHE A 609 -20.93 15.04 -8.28
N ASN A 610 -21.79 15.74 -9.02
CA ASN A 610 -21.56 15.98 -10.44
C ASN A 610 -20.64 17.19 -10.62
N GLN A 611 -19.43 16.96 -11.13
CA GLN A 611 -18.39 17.99 -11.24
C GLN A 611 -18.54 18.93 -12.44
N GLU A 612 -19.46 18.63 -13.37
CA GLU A 612 -19.66 19.42 -14.59
C GLU A 612 -18.35 19.68 -15.37
N GLY A 613 -17.42 18.72 -15.29
CA GLY A 613 -16.13 18.75 -15.99
C GLY A 613 -15.02 19.56 -15.32
N MET A 614 -15.21 20.16 -14.14
CA MET A 614 -14.14 20.89 -13.41
C MET A 614 -13.09 19.92 -12.88
N ARG A 615 -11.81 20.11 -13.26
CA ARG A 615 -10.67 19.23 -12.92
C ARG A 615 -9.33 19.85 -13.38
N PRO A 616 -8.18 19.36 -12.89
CA PRO A 616 -7.93 18.49 -11.74
C PRO A 616 -8.36 19.09 -10.40
N ALA A 617 -8.51 18.24 -9.38
CA ALA A 617 -8.79 18.62 -7.99
C ALA A 617 -7.55 18.46 -7.07
N LEU A 618 -7.41 19.32 -6.07
CA LEU A 618 -6.35 19.28 -5.05
C LEU A 618 -6.89 19.76 -3.70
N GLY A 619 -6.88 18.91 -2.68
CA GLY A 619 -7.46 19.19 -1.37
C GLY A 619 -8.98 19.44 -1.41
N SER A 620 -9.64 19.29 -0.27
CA SER A 620 -11.09 19.51 -0.15
C SER A 620 -11.49 19.87 1.25
N GLU A 621 -12.59 20.62 1.38
CA GLU A 621 -13.02 21.11 2.69
C GLU A 621 -14.54 21.26 2.79
N TRP A 622 -15.02 21.11 4.02
CA TRP A 622 -16.35 21.50 4.45
C TRP A 622 -16.37 22.92 4.99
N ILE A 623 -17.28 23.74 4.47
CA ILE A 623 -17.45 25.12 4.94
C ILE A 623 -18.32 25.10 6.19
N VAL A 624 -17.69 24.96 7.36
CA VAL A 624 -18.36 24.97 8.67
C VAL A 624 -17.62 25.89 9.62
N SER A 625 -18.12 27.12 9.74
CA SER A 625 -17.55 28.15 10.60
C SER A 625 -18.50 29.31 10.80
N ARG A 626 -18.65 29.78 12.04
CA ARG A 626 -19.50 30.93 12.39
C ARG A 626 -19.13 32.21 11.64
N HIS A 627 -17.90 32.31 11.15
CA HIS A 627 -17.44 33.44 10.35
C HIS A 627 -18.21 33.56 9.03
N PHE A 628 -18.55 32.44 8.39
CA PHE A 628 -19.29 32.44 7.13
C PHE A 628 -20.82 32.59 7.35
N PRO A 629 -21.53 33.22 6.40
CA PRO A 629 -22.99 33.25 6.38
C PRO A 629 -23.66 31.87 6.50
N ASP A 630 -24.87 31.83 7.04
CA ASP A 630 -25.63 30.59 7.27
C ASP A 630 -25.86 29.79 5.99
N GLU A 631 -26.02 30.48 4.85
CA GLU A 631 -26.19 29.85 3.54
C GLU A 631 -24.97 29.03 3.08
N LEU A 632 -23.77 29.34 3.57
CA LEU A 632 -22.53 28.64 3.25
C LEU A 632 -22.27 27.43 4.15
N GLN A 633 -22.96 27.31 5.28
CA GLN A 633 -22.69 26.25 6.24
C GLN A 633 -22.97 24.87 5.63
N ARG A 634 -22.06 23.93 5.90
CA ARG A 634 -22.12 22.52 5.44
C ARG A 634 -22.12 22.37 3.92
N GLN A 635 -21.62 23.37 3.19
CA GLN A 635 -21.26 23.21 1.78
C GLN A 635 -19.89 22.53 1.65
N PHE A 636 -19.65 21.89 0.51
CA PHE A 636 -18.38 21.24 0.18
C PHE A 636 -17.64 21.99 -0.93
N THR A 637 -16.31 22.03 -0.87
CA THR A 637 -15.45 22.64 -1.90
C THR A 637 -14.14 21.86 -2.09
N TYR A 638 -13.46 22.09 -3.21
CA TYR A 638 -12.11 21.58 -3.50
C TYR A 638 -11.35 22.59 -4.37
N ALA A 639 -10.01 22.53 -4.39
CA ALA A 639 -9.25 23.39 -5.29
C ALA A 639 -9.19 22.80 -6.70
N CYS A 640 -9.59 23.59 -7.70
CA CYS A 640 -9.53 23.19 -9.11
C CYS A 640 -8.40 23.92 -9.84
N VAL A 641 -7.37 23.17 -10.22
CA VAL A 641 -6.05 23.74 -10.53
C VAL A 641 -5.82 24.08 -12.00
N ILE A 642 -6.58 23.52 -12.96
CA ILE A 642 -6.31 23.73 -14.40
C ILE A 642 -7.45 24.44 -15.13
N ASN A 643 -8.63 23.83 -15.23
CA ASN A 643 -9.66 24.35 -16.14
C ASN A 643 -10.55 25.44 -15.54
N MET A 644 -10.56 25.56 -14.22
CA MET A 644 -11.30 26.58 -13.49
C MET A 644 -10.40 27.65 -12.85
N ASN A 645 -9.18 27.28 -12.42
CA ASN A 645 -8.30 28.14 -11.62
C ASN A 645 -9.08 28.77 -10.44
N GLY A 646 -9.67 27.91 -9.59
CA GLY A 646 -10.65 28.34 -8.59
C GLY A 646 -11.19 27.22 -7.72
N MET A 647 -12.29 27.49 -7.02
CA MET A 647 -12.94 26.56 -6.09
C MET A 647 -14.46 26.54 -6.32
N PRO A 648 -15.04 25.42 -6.79
CA PRO A 648 -16.49 25.26 -6.87
C PRO A 648 -17.11 25.01 -5.48
N ARG A 649 -18.42 25.20 -5.34
CA ARG A 649 -19.14 24.89 -4.10
C ARG A 649 -20.39 24.03 -4.33
N PHE A 650 -20.63 23.09 -3.43
CA PHE A 650 -21.68 22.08 -3.53
C PHE A 650 -22.57 22.06 -2.31
N THR A 651 -23.87 21.82 -2.52
CA THR A 651 -24.73 21.30 -1.46
C THR A 651 -24.38 19.84 -1.18
N VAL A 652 -24.62 19.37 0.05
CA VAL A 652 -24.52 17.94 0.38
C VAL A 652 -25.71 17.52 1.24
N GLY A 653 -26.26 16.35 0.99
CA GLY A 653 -27.33 15.76 1.79
C GLY A 653 -27.39 14.24 1.65
N ASP A 654 -28.21 13.63 2.49
CA ASP A 654 -28.41 12.18 2.50
C ASP A 654 -29.07 11.69 1.19
N ASP A 655 -28.62 10.53 0.72
CA ASP A 655 -29.18 9.76 -0.40
C ASP A 655 -29.30 8.29 0.03
N GLY A 656 -30.35 8.02 0.79
CA GLY A 656 -30.50 6.77 1.52
C GLY A 656 -29.37 6.57 2.54
N SER A 657 -28.65 5.45 2.45
CA SER A 657 -27.47 5.18 3.27
C SER A 657 -26.27 6.05 2.94
N GLY A 658 -26.19 6.61 1.72
CA GLY A 658 -25.06 7.40 1.24
C GLY A 658 -25.33 8.90 1.15
N PHE A 659 -24.64 9.55 0.21
CA PHE A 659 -24.64 11.00 0.03
C PHE A 659 -24.90 11.40 -1.42
N ARG A 660 -25.46 12.58 -1.60
CA ARG A 660 -25.57 13.28 -2.88
C ARG A 660 -25.28 14.77 -2.71
N GLY A 661 -24.72 15.38 -3.74
CA GLY A 661 -24.54 16.82 -3.78
C GLY A 661 -24.58 17.39 -5.18
N GLN A 662 -24.86 18.69 -5.27
CA GLN A 662 -25.00 19.41 -6.53
C GLN A 662 -24.22 20.72 -6.49
N ARG A 663 -23.57 21.06 -7.60
CA ARG A 663 -22.88 22.34 -7.74
C ARG A 663 -23.90 23.46 -7.66
N ILE A 664 -23.63 24.44 -6.81
CA ILE A 664 -24.55 25.55 -6.55
C ILE A 664 -24.60 26.47 -7.76
N LYS A 665 -25.81 26.92 -8.09
CA LYS A 665 -26.09 27.81 -9.22
C LYS A 665 -26.94 28.99 -8.79
N LYS A 666 -26.66 30.14 -9.40
CA LYS A 666 -27.46 31.37 -9.32
C LYS A 666 -27.84 31.79 -10.74
N ASP A 667 -29.13 32.00 -10.98
CA ASP A 667 -29.69 32.34 -12.30
C ASP A 667 -29.27 31.36 -13.43
N GLY A 668 -29.21 30.07 -13.08
CA GLY A 668 -28.83 28.98 -14.00
C GLY A 668 -27.32 28.86 -14.29
N LYS A 669 -26.48 29.73 -13.71
CA LYS A 669 -25.02 29.70 -13.86
C LYS A 669 -24.33 29.22 -12.58
N PRO A 670 -23.17 28.54 -12.67
CA PRO A 670 -22.38 28.21 -11.49
C PRO A 670 -22.09 29.44 -10.63
N ASP A 671 -22.34 29.30 -9.33
CA ASP A 671 -22.04 30.31 -8.33
C ASP A 671 -20.92 29.77 -7.45
N ASP A 672 -19.70 29.89 -7.97
CA ASP A 672 -18.50 29.28 -7.42
C ASP A 672 -17.92 30.11 -6.27
N LEU A 673 -17.17 29.47 -5.37
CA LEU A 673 -16.58 30.12 -4.20
C LEU A 673 -15.42 31.06 -4.58
N ILE A 674 -14.56 30.61 -5.50
CA ILE A 674 -13.44 31.37 -6.05
C ILE A 674 -13.36 31.08 -7.55
N LYS A 675 -13.19 32.10 -8.39
CA LYS A 675 -12.96 31.91 -9.83
C LYS A 675 -12.01 32.97 -10.38
N SER A 676 -10.86 32.55 -10.89
CA SER A 676 -9.86 33.44 -11.48
C SER A 676 -9.75 33.26 -12.99
N THR A 677 -9.41 34.33 -13.70
CA THR A 677 -8.97 34.25 -15.10
C THR A 677 -7.47 34.03 -15.24
N ASP A 678 -6.71 34.15 -14.15
CA ASP A 678 -5.27 33.89 -14.16
C ASP A 678 -5.01 32.39 -14.24
N LYS A 679 -4.48 31.96 -15.39
CA LYS A 679 -4.10 30.56 -15.59
C LYS A 679 -2.87 30.15 -14.80
N HIS A 680 -2.13 31.05 -14.16
CA HIS A 680 -1.02 30.69 -13.28
C HIS A 680 -1.46 30.43 -11.84
N PHE A 681 -2.65 30.87 -11.45
CA PHE A 681 -3.21 30.62 -10.13
C PHE A 681 -3.57 29.14 -9.96
N ARG A 682 -2.89 28.46 -9.04
CA ARG A 682 -3.04 27.03 -8.77
C ARG A 682 -3.41 26.85 -7.30
N PRO A 683 -4.71 26.94 -6.95
CA PRO A 683 -5.12 26.83 -5.56
C PRO A 683 -4.75 25.44 -5.01
N ALA A 684 -4.31 25.39 -3.77
CA ALA A 684 -3.92 24.16 -3.09
C ALA A 684 -4.53 24.11 -1.68
N ASP A 685 -5.01 22.92 -1.33
CA ASP A 685 -5.38 22.51 0.02
C ASP A 685 -6.23 23.51 0.82
N PRO A 686 -7.50 23.72 0.41
CA PRO A 686 -8.41 24.57 1.16
C PRO A 686 -8.66 23.99 2.56
N GLN A 687 -8.62 24.83 3.60
CA GLN A 687 -8.88 24.39 4.97
C GLN A 687 -9.53 25.50 5.83
N ILE A 688 -10.49 25.16 6.70
CA ILE A 688 -11.00 26.10 7.70
C ILE A 688 -9.96 26.29 8.82
N GLY A 689 -9.43 27.51 8.95
CA GLY A 689 -8.42 27.86 9.93
C GLY A 689 -8.98 28.12 11.33
N PRO A 690 -8.11 28.31 12.35
CA PRO A 690 -8.51 28.63 13.73
C PRO A 690 -9.31 29.93 13.86
N ASP A 691 -9.12 30.87 12.95
CA ASP A 691 -9.85 32.13 12.85
C ASP A 691 -11.22 31.99 12.12
N GLY A 692 -11.56 30.77 11.69
CA GLY A 692 -12.80 30.46 10.99
C GLY A 692 -12.83 30.88 9.52
N ALA A 693 -11.76 31.47 8.98
CA ALA A 693 -11.64 31.76 7.55
C ALA A 693 -11.33 30.47 6.76
N LEU A 694 -11.54 30.50 5.43
CA LEU A 694 -11.08 29.44 4.54
C LEU A 694 -9.71 29.81 3.99
N TRP A 695 -8.69 29.06 4.38
CA TRP A 695 -7.29 29.24 3.99
C TRP A 695 -6.96 28.38 2.78
N PHE A 696 -6.04 28.82 1.93
CA PHE A 696 -5.54 28.04 0.81
C PHE A 696 -4.20 28.57 0.30
N GLY A 697 -3.39 27.65 -0.25
CA GLY A 697 -2.16 27.98 -0.96
C GLY A 697 -2.41 28.37 -2.42
N ASP A 698 -1.48 29.12 -3.01
CA ASP A 698 -1.33 29.29 -4.44
C ASP A 698 0.06 28.78 -4.84
N TRP A 699 0.08 27.64 -5.54
CA TRP A 699 1.31 27.04 -6.06
C TRP A 699 1.93 27.86 -7.20
N ALA A 700 1.17 28.80 -7.77
CA ALA A 700 1.57 29.81 -8.74
C ALA A 700 2.52 29.25 -9.83
N ASN A 701 1.98 28.52 -10.80
CA ASN A 701 2.80 27.77 -11.76
C ASN A 701 2.25 27.77 -13.19
N ALA A 702 3.11 28.11 -14.15
CA ALA A 702 2.82 28.00 -15.58
C ALA A 702 2.77 26.53 -16.04
N LEU A 703 3.73 25.70 -15.60
CA LEU A 703 3.94 24.34 -16.11
C LEU A 703 3.67 23.29 -15.03
N ILE A 704 2.52 22.61 -15.12
CA ILE A 704 2.16 21.57 -14.15
C ILE A 704 2.52 20.16 -14.63
N GLY A 705 2.20 19.82 -15.88
CA GLY A 705 2.29 18.43 -16.36
C GLY A 705 3.72 17.92 -16.64
N HIS A 706 3.95 16.64 -16.41
CA HIS A 706 5.21 15.93 -16.73
C HIS A 706 5.19 15.27 -18.11
N MET A 707 4.00 14.97 -18.65
CA MET A 707 3.88 14.39 -20.00
C MET A 707 3.93 15.44 -21.11
N GLN A 708 3.55 16.67 -20.77
CA GLN A 708 3.44 17.80 -21.69
C GLN A 708 4.76 18.57 -21.76
N TYR A 709 5.47 18.68 -20.63
CA TYR A 709 6.70 19.45 -20.47
C TYR A 709 7.77 18.57 -19.82
N SER A 710 9.02 18.70 -20.28
CA SER A 710 10.14 18.00 -19.66
C SER A 710 10.29 18.44 -18.21
N GLN A 711 10.74 17.58 -17.32
CA GLN A 711 11.16 17.92 -15.96
C GLN A 711 12.29 18.97 -15.93
N ARG A 712 12.99 19.16 -17.05
CA ARG A 712 14.06 20.16 -17.23
C ARG A 712 13.68 21.32 -18.15
N ASP A 713 12.39 21.52 -18.42
CA ASP A 713 11.94 22.69 -19.19
C ASP A 713 12.38 23.98 -18.47
N PRO A 714 13.07 24.91 -19.15
CA PRO A 714 13.61 26.12 -18.53
C PRO A 714 12.53 27.07 -17.98
N ASN A 715 11.27 26.88 -18.37
CA ASN A 715 10.14 27.67 -17.89
C ASN A 715 9.48 27.11 -16.61
N ARG A 716 10.01 26.03 -16.03
CA ARG A 716 9.53 25.54 -14.73
C ARG A 716 9.86 26.56 -13.64
N ASP A 717 8.85 26.92 -12.88
CA ASP A 717 9.01 27.83 -11.77
C ASP A 717 9.29 27.08 -10.46
N HIS A 718 10.25 27.61 -9.71
CA HIS A 718 10.72 27.07 -8.43
C HIS A 718 10.59 28.08 -7.27
N ALA A 719 10.10 29.30 -7.53
CA ALA A 719 10.22 30.41 -6.58
C ALA A 719 8.89 31.02 -6.11
N ARG A 720 7.78 30.86 -6.84
CA ARG A 720 6.51 31.51 -6.46
C ARG A 720 5.71 30.64 -5.49
N GLY A 721 5.01 31.27 -4.56
CA GLY A 721 4.22 30.59 -3.54
C GLY A 721 3.53 31.58 -2.62
N ARG A 722 2.21 31.42 -2.44
CA ARG A 722 1.41 32.37 -1.66
C ARG A 722 0.39 31.65 -0.81
N VAL A 723 -0.07 32.30 0.24
CA VAL A 723 -1.14 31.84 1.12
C VAL A 723 -2.18 32.95 1.22
N TYR A 724 -3.43 32.58 0.97
CA TYR A 724 -4.58 33.49 1.02
C TYR A 724 -5.64 32.98 1.99
N ARG A 725 -6.55 33.88 2.36
CA ARG A 725 -7.76 33.60 3.12
C ARG A 725 -8.98 34.16 2.41
N LEU A 726 -10.04 33.38 2.32
CA LEU A 726 -11.37 33.85 1.99
C LEU A 726 -12.11 34.20 3.30
N VAL A 727 -12.58 35.44 3.40
CA VAL A 727 -13.26 35.97 4.59
C VAL A 727 -14.60 36.59 4.23
N ALA A 728 -15.53 36.64 5.18
CA ALA A 728 -16.78 37.39 5.10
C ALA A 728 -16.55 38.83 5.58
N LYS A 729 -16.96 39.83 4.77
CA LYS A 729 -16.65 41.26 5.00
C LYS A 729 -17.25 41.82 6.29
N ASP A 730 -18.51 41.49 6.55
CA ASP A 730 -19.31 42.12 7.61
C ASP A 730 -19.53 41.18 8.82
N ARG A 731 -18.65 40.17 8.97
CA ARG A 731 -18.72 39.22 10.08
C ARG A 731 -17.37 39.13 10.78
N PRO A 732 -17.33 39.09 12.12
CA PRO A 732 -16.07 38.93 12.83
C PRO A 732 -15.44 37.58 12.50
N LEU A 733 -14.11 37.53 12.47
CA LEU A 733 -13.38 36.27 12.51
C LEU A 733 -13.72 35.54 13.83
N VAL A 734 -13.67 34.22 13.79
CA VAL A 734 -13.79 33.40 15.00
C VAL A 734 -12.56 33.67 15.86
N LYS A 735 -12.77 33.89 17.17
CA LYS A 735 -11.65 33.96 18.11
C LYS A 735 -10.98 32.57 18.15
N PRO A 736 -9.67 32.46 17.85
CA PRO A 736 -9.01 31.16 17.82
C PRO A 736 -9.16 30.39 19.14
N VAL A 737 -9.61 29.14 19.04
CA VAL A 737 -9.66 28.18 20.15
C VAL A 737 -8.45 27.24 20.01
N THR A 738 -7.41 27.54 20.77
CA THR A 738 -6.15 26.77 20.80
C THR A 738 -6.17 25.71 21.89
N GLN A 739 -5.35 24.66 21.74
CA GLN A 739 -5.26 23.54 22.67
C GLN A 739 -3.98 23.58 23.52
N PHE A 740 -2.93 24.25 23.02
CA PHE A 740 -1.62 24.32 23.67
C PHE A 740 -1.70 24.77 25.13
N GLY A 741 -1.05 24.01 26.02
CA GLY A 741 -0.94 24.33 27.46
C GLY A 741 -2.20 24.11 28.30
N LYS A 742 -3.32 23.69 27.70
CA LYS A 742 -4.59 23.49 28.42
C LYS A 742 -4.70 22.08 29.02
N PRO A 743 -5.42 21.89 30.14
CA PRO A 743 -5.68 20.54 30.66
C PRO A 743 -6.65 19.77 29.76
N ALA A 744 -6.57 18.43 29.75
CA ALA A 744 -7.45 17.57 28.94
C ALA A 744 -8.94 17.87 29.15
N SER A 745 -9.35 18.21 30.38
CA SER A 745 -10.73 18.59 30.70
C SER A 745 -11.22 19.84 29.97
N GLU A 746 -10.35 20.84 29.75
CA GLU A 746 -10.73 22.04 28.98
C GLU A 746 -10.78 21.73 27.48
N ILE A 747 -9.86 20.89 26.98
CA ILE A 747 -9.82 20.52 25.56
C ILE A 747 -11.03 19.67 25.19
N LEU A 748 -11.52 18.81 26.07
CA LEU A 748 -12.75 18.05 25.86
C LEU A 748 -13.96 18.95 25.62
N GLU A 749 -14.07 20.11 26.28
CA GLU A 749 -15.16 21.06 26.02
C GLU A 749 -15.09 21.67 24.61
N GLN A 750 -13.90 21.73 24.00
CA GLN A 750 -13.74 22.23 22.62
C GLN A 750 -14.37 21.29 21.58
N LEU A 751 -14.68 20.04 21.95
CA LEU A 751 -15.43 19.10 21.11
C LEU A 751 -16.91 19.53 20.95
N ARG A 752 -17.36 20.57 21.66
CA ARG A 752 -18.66 21.24 21.48
C ARG A 752 -18.63 22.38 20.46
N GLU A 753 -17.45 22.89 20.08
CA GLU A 753 -17.34 24.04 19.18
C GLU A 753 -18.03 23.76 17.83
N PRO A 754 -18.70 24.72 17.19
CA PRO A 754 -19.32 24.51 15.88
C PRO A 754 -18.30 24.14 14.77
N GLU A 755 -17.11 24.73 14.82
CA GLU A 755 -16.06 24.55 13.81
C GLU A 755 -15.46 23.13 13.88
N TRP A 756 -15.70 22.32 12.83
CA TRP A 756 -15.22 20.94 12.79
C TRP A 756 -13.69 20.83 12.86
N ARG A 757 -12.96 21.76 12.24
CA ARG A 757 -11.50 21.80 12.32
C ARG A 757 -10.97 22.15 13.73
N THR A 758 -11.77 22.80 14.58
CA THR A 758 -11.42 22.94 16.00
C THR A 758 -11.55 21.62 16.74
N ARG A 759 -12.65 20.88 16.52
CA ARG A 759 -12.82 19.52 17.09
C ARG A 759 -11.73 18.56 16.62
N TYR A 760 -11.34 18.67 15.35
CA TYR A 760 -10.23 17.91 14.77
C TYR A 760 -8.92 18.10 15.54
N ARG A 761 -8.50 19.36 15.75
CA ARG A 761 -7.28 19.68 16.50
C ARG A 761 -7.38 19.25 17.97
N ALA A 762 -8.56 19.38 18.58
CA ALA A 762 -8.81 18.91 19.95
C ALA A 762 -8.65 17.39 20.07
N ARG A 763 -9.20 16.59 19.14
CA ARG A 763 -9.00 15.14 19.12
C ARG A 763 -7.52 14.77 18.96
N ARG A 764 -6.84 15.38 17.99
CA ARG A 764 -5.42 15.13 17.73
C ARG A 764 -4.54 15.43 18.94
N GLU A 765 -4.76 16.57 19.60
CA GLU A 765 -4.06 16.92 20.85
C GLU A 765 -4.35 15.90 21.97
N LEU A 766 -5.60 15.47 22.15
CA LEU A 766 -5.95 14.46 23.15
C LEU A 766 -5.38 13.08 22.82
N HIS A 767 -5.20 12.74 21.55
CA HIS A 767 -4.53 11.51 21.13
C HIS A 767 -3.04 11.53 21.46
N ASP A 768 -2.38 12.69 21.37
CA ASP A 768 -0.95 12.83 21.64
C ASP A 768 -0.58 12.80 23.14
N ARG A 769 -1.56 12.95 24.03
CA ARG A 769 -1.37 12.89 25.49
C ARG A 769 -1.30 11.47 26.02
N THR A 770 -0.90 11.31 27.28
CA THR A 770 -0.87 9.99 27.92
C THR A 770 -2.28 9.48 28.21
N LEU A 771 -2.49 8.17 28.11
CA LEU A 771 -3.76 7.55 28.45
C LEU A 771 -4.19 7.82 29.90
N ASP A 772 -3.23 7.87 30.83
CA ASP A 772 -3.45 8.11 32.26
C ASP A 772 -4.02 9.52 32.54
N GLU A 773 -3.72 10.50 31.69
CA GLU A 773 -4.33 11.83 31.75
C GLU A 773 -5.72 11.83 31.08
N VAL A 774 -5.81 11.25 29.89
CA VAL A 774 -6.96 11.41 28.99
C VAL A 774 -8.16 10.60 29.47
N LYS A 775 -7.97 9.33 29.84
CA LYS A 775 -9.09 8.43 30.16
C LYS A 775 -9.91 8.93 31.35
N PRO A 776 -9.33 9.30 32.51
CA PRO A 776 -10.11 9.83 33.63
C PRO A 776 -10.84 11.13 33.28
N ALA A 777 -10.23 12.00 32.46
CA ALA A 777 -10.86 13.24 32.01
C ALA A 777 -12.08 12.95 31.12
N VAL A 778 -11.96 12.00 30.18
CA VAL A 778 -13.07 11.57 29.31
C VAL A 778 -14.20 10.94 30.14
N GLU A 779 -13.90 10.06 31.08
CA GLU A 779 -14.90 9.41 31.94
C GLU A 779 -15.69 10.45 32.77
N LYS A 780 -14.99 11.42 33.36
CA LYS A 780 -15.62 12.53 34.10
C LYS A 780 -16.48 13.40 33.19
N TRP A 781 -16.00 13.73 31.99
CA TRP A 781 -16.73 14.53 31.02
C TRP A 781 -18.00 13.83 30.53
N LEU A 782 -17.91 12.54 30.20
CA LEU A 782 -19.03 11.67 29.84
C LEU A 782 -20.10 11.63 30.94
N ALA A 783 -19.71 11.49 32.20
CA ALA A 783 -20.63 11.46 33.34
C ALA A 783 -21.38 12.78 33.54
N GLY A 784 -20.84 13.90 33.05
CA GLY A 784 -21.46 15.22 33.10
C GLY A 784 -22.41 15.53 31.94
N LEU A 785 -22.51 14.66 30.93
CA LEU A 785 -23.39 14.89 29.78
C LEU A 785 -24.86 14.76 30.18
N LYS A 786 -25.68 15.71 29.71
CA LYS A 786 -27.13 15.70 29.95
C LYS A 786 -27.83 14.80 28.94
N ALA A 787 -28.64 13.86 29.43
CA ALA A 787 -29.34 12.89 28.60
C ALA A 787 -30.39 13.52 27.62
N ASP A 788 -30.82 14.75 27.89
CA ASP A 788 -31.75 15.52 27.07
C ASP A 788 -31.06 16.52 26.12
N ASP A 789 -29.73 16.59 26.12
CA ASP A 789 -28.96 17.39 25.16
C ASP A 789 -29.17 16.84 23.74
N LYS A 790 -29.46 17.72 22.77
CA LYS A 790 -29.64 17.33 21.37
C LYS A 790 -28.37 16.72 20.77
N GLU A 791 -27.21 17.13 21.29
CA GLU A 791 -25.90 16.64 20.88
C GLU A 791 -25.43 15.42 21.69
N HIS A 792 -26.25 14.91 22.61
CA HIS A 792 -25.86 13.86 23.56
C HIS A 792 -25.19 12.65 22.88
N ASP A 793 -25.81 12.10 21.83
CA ASP A 793 -25.26 10.94 21.13
C ASP A 793 -23.97 11.29 20.36
N ARG A 794 -23.88 12.50 19.77
CA ARG A 794 -22.67 12.97 19.07
C ARG A 794 -21.50 13.18 20.03
N LEU A 795 -21.73 13.78 21.19
CA LEU A 795 -20.71 14.01 22.23
C LEU A 795 -20.20 12.69 22.82
N ARG A 796 -21.06 11.68 22.91
CA ARG A 796 -20.62 10.33 23.29
C ARG A 796 -19.75 9.68 22.21
N CYS A 797 -20.03 9.93 20.93
CA CYS A 797 -19.12 9.55 19.84
C CYS A 797 -17.76 10.24 19.97
N GLU A 798 -17.71 11.53 20.32
CA GLU A 798 -16.45 12.25 20.57
C GLU A 798 -15.60 11.58 21.64
N ALA A 799 -16.22 11.20 22.77
CA ALA A 799 -15.51 10.45 23.81
C ALA A 799 -15.01 9.08 23.32
N MET A 800 -15.84 8.34 22.57
CA MET A 800 -15.43 7.07 21.95
C MET A 800 -14.24 7.25 21.01
N TRP A 801 -14.25 8.29 20.17
CA TRP A 801 -13.20 8.61 19.21
C TRP A 801 -11.88 9.02 19.88
N VAL A 802 -11.93 9.78 20.97
CA VAL A 802 -10.76 10.10 21.78
C VAL A 802 -10.17 8.81 22.37
N LEU A 803 -10.98 7.94 22.98
CA LEU A 803 -10.52 6.67 23.55
C LEU A 803 -10.05 5.66 22.49
N ALA A 804 -10.62 5.71 21.28
CA ALA A 804 -10.21 4.88 20.15
C ALA A 804 -8.76 5.14 19.74
N GLY A 805 -8.34 6.41 19.71
CA GLY A 805 -6.96 6.79 19.40
C GLY A 805 -5.94 6.24 20.42
N HIS A 806 -6.40 5.82 21.60
CA HIS A 806 -5.57 5.19 22.64
C HIS A 806 -5.70 3.66 22.71
N HIS A 807 -6.52 3.03 21.84
CA HIS A 807 -6.94 1.63 21.96
C HIS A 807 -7.54 1.29 23.33
N ALA A 808 -8.24 2.25 23.94
CA ALA A 808 -8.73 2.18 25.31
C ALA A 808 -10.25 2.36 25.40
N ILE A 809 -10.98 1.99 24.35
CA ILE A 809 -12.43 2.13 24.29
C ILE A 809 -13.07 1.24 25.35
N ASP A 810 -13.99 1.84 26.11
CA ASP A 810 -14.83 1.11 27.06
C ASP A 810 -15.92 0.31 26.33
N ALA A 811 -16.01 -0.99 26.62
CA ALA A 811 -16.97 -1.88 25.99
C ALA A 811 -18.43 -1.49 26.29
N LYS A 812 -18.71 -0.89 27.46
CA LYS A 812 -20.05 -0.43 27.81
C LYS A 812 -20.43 0.81 27.01
N LEU A 813 -19.55 1.82 26.91
CA LEU A 813 -19.76 2.99 26.06
C LEU A 813 -20.08 2.58 24.62
N LEU A 814 -19.31 1.65 24.07
CA LEU A 814 -19.50 1.17 22.71
C LEU A 814 -20.85 0.47 22.53
N LYS A 815 -21.23 -0.43 23.46
CA LYS A 815 -22.57 -1.07 23.45
C LYS A 815 -23.70 -0.05 23.53
N ASP A 816 -23.56 0.96 24.40
CA ASP A 816 -24.59 1.97 24.55
C ASP A 816 -24.72 2.86 23.29
N LEU A 817 -23.60 3.13 22.59
CA LEU A 817 -23.59 3.86 21.33
C LEU A 817 -24.17 3.04 20.17
N LEU A 818 -23.95 1.72 20.15
CA LEU A 818 -24.62 0.81 19.22
C LEU A 818 -26.14 0.76 19.42
N ALA A 819 -26.65 1.24 20.56
CA ALA A 819 -28.08 1.38 20.87
C ALA A 819 -28.56 2.85 20.90
N ALA A 820 -27.74 3.80 20.42
CA ALA A 820 -28.05 5.23 20.44
C ALA A 820 -29.31 5.56 19.61
N LYS A 821 -29.97 6.68 19.93
CA LYS A 821 -31.15 7.14 19.19
C LYS A 821 -30.75 7.61 17.79
N ALA A 822 -29.66 8.38 17.70
CA ALA A 822 -29.12 8.85 16.44
C ALA A 822 -28.53 7.68 15.62
N PRO A 823 -29.04 7.39 14.42
CA PRO A 823 -28.45 6.34 13.57
C PRO A 823 -27.01 6.64 13.17
N GLN A 824 -26.63 7.91 13.06
CA GLN A 824 -25.26 8.32 12.77
C GLN A 824 -24.29 7.90 13.89
N ALA A 825 -24.72 7.96 15.14
CA ALA A 825 -23.92 7.51 16.29
C ALA A 825 -23.74 5.98 16.27
N ARG A 826 -24.80 5.23 15.94
CA ARG A 826 -24.71 3.78 15.74
C ARG A 826 -23.76 3.41 14.61
N ALA A 827 -23.84 4.10 13.47
CA ALA A 827 -22.94 3.90 12.33
C ALA A 827 -21.47 4.20 12.70
N ALA A 828 -21.21 5.31 13.39
CA ALA A 828 -19.88 5.66 13.89
C ALA A 828 -19.33 4.60 14.86
N ALA A 829 -20.17 4.06 15.74
CA ALA A 829 -19.79 2.98 16.66
C ALA A 829 -19.42 1.69 15.93
N VAL A 830 -20.18 1.30 14.89
CA VAL A 830 -19.84 0.13 14.04
C VAL A 830 -18.50 0.34 13.34
N ARG A 831 -18.23 1.53 12.80
CA ARG A 831 -16.93 1.86 12.17
C ARG A 831 -15.78 1.71 13.15
N VAL A 832 -15.88 2.32 14.32
CA VAL A 832 -14.82 2.29 15.33
C VAL A 832 -14.59 0.86 15.84
N LEU A 833 -15.66 0.09 16.07
CA LEU A 833 -15.55 -1.33 16.41
C LEU A 833 -14.85 -2.13 15.32
N SER A 834 -15.08 -1.82 14.04
CA SER A 834 -14.41 -2.47 12.90
C SER A 834 -12.90 -2.19 12.87
N ASP A 835 -12.51 -0.95 13.14
CA ASP A 835 -11.09 -0.57 13.20
C ASP A 835 -10.39 -1.14 14.45
N GLN A 836 -11.12 -1.29 15.56
CA GLN A 836 -10.62 -1.83 16.84
C GLN A 836 -10.90 -3.33 17.04
N ARG A 837 -11.32 -4.04 15.99
CA ARG A 837 -11.85 -5.40 16.08
C ARG A 837 -10.92 -6.43 16.73
N ASP A 838 -9.61 -6.24 16.61
CA ASP A 838 -8.60 -7.12 17.21
C ASP A 838 -8.63 -7.08 18.76
N HIS A 839 -9.25 -6.04 19.34
CA HIS A 839 -9.41 -5.86 20.78
C HIS A 839 -10.77 -6.36 21.31
N PHE A 840 -11.71 -6.73 20.43
CA PHE A 840 -13.07 -7.11 20.80
C PHE A 840 -13.46 -8.47 20.18
N PRO A 841 -13.20 -9.59 20.87
CA PRO A 841 -13.60 -10.93 20.41
C PRO A 841 -15.10 -11.06 20.07
N GLU A 842 -15.95 -10.26 20.70
CA GLU A 842 -17.41 -10.25 20.56
C GLU A 842 -17.88 -9.43 19.35
N ALA A 843 -16.97 -8.72 18.68
CA ALA A 843 -17.30 -7.84 17.56
C ALA A 843 -18.16 -8.51 16.47
N PRO A 844 -17.93 -9.78 16.04
CA PRO A 844 -18.80 -10.46 15.08
C PRO A 844 -20.28 -10.49 15.49
N ALA A 845 -20.56 -10.71 16.78
CA ALA A 845 -21.94 -10.75 17.29
C ALA A 845 -22.60 -9.36 17.23
N TRP A 846 -21.85 -8.30 17.54
CA TRP A 846 -22.37 -6.93 17.49
C TRP A 846 -22.56 -6.44 16.05
N PHE A 847 -21.67 -6.82 15.13
CA PHE A 847 -21.88 -6.54 13.71
C PHE A 847 -23.10 -7.26 13.14
N LYS A 848 -23.36 -8.50 13.56
CA LYS A 848 -24.59 -9.21 13.19
C LYS A 848 -25.85 -8.50 13.69
N ALA A 849 -25.82 -7.92 14.89
CA ALA A 849 -26.93 -7.10 15.38
C ALA A 849 -27.11 -5.81 14.54
N ALA A 850 -26.01 -5.11 14.23
CA ALA A 850 -26.02 -3.91 13.40
C ALA A 850 -26.49 -4.18 11.95
N ALA A 851 -26.23 -5.38 11.42
CA ALA A 851 -26.74 -5.83 10.11
C ALA A 851 -28.28 -5.89 10.06
N ALA A 852 -28.95 -6.01 11.21
CA ALA A 852 -30.40 -6.02 11.31
C ALA A 852 -31.01 -4.62 11.59
N ASP A 853 -30.19 -3.56 11.73
CA ASP A 853 -30.66 -2.22 12.09
C ASP A 853 -31.72 -1.67 11.11
N GLU A 854 -32.63 -0.84 11.59
CA GLU A 854 -33.65 -0.19 10.76
C GLU A 854 -33.03 0.84 9.81
N ASN A 855 -31.96 1.51 10.23
CA ASN A 855 -31.26 2.47 9.41
C ASN A 855 -30.27 1.80 8.46
N GLU A 856 -30.43 2.08 7.17
CA GLU A 856 -29.63 1.53 6.08
C GLU A 856 -28.14 1.91 6.11
N ARG A 857 -27.75 3.06 6.67
CA ARG A 857 -26.33 3.43 6.86
C ARG A 857 -25.65 2.58 7.93
N VAL A 858 -26.38 2.22 8.99
CA VAL A 858 -25.86 1.31 10.03
C VAL A 858 -25.66 -0.09 9.44
N ARG A 859 -26.63 -0.58 8.65
CA ARG A 859 -26.48 -1.84 7.91
C ARG A 859 -25.29 -1.81 6.94
N LEU A 860 -25.03 -0.67 6.29
CA LEU A 860 -23.89 -0.51 5.39
C LEU A 860 -22.55 -0.65 6.12
N GLU A 861 -22.38 0.05 7.25
CA GLU A 861 -21.20 -0.08 8.10
C GLU A 861 -21.03 -1.52 8.60
N ALA A 862 -22.13 -2.21 8.92
CA ALA A 862 -22.09 -3.61 9.31
C ALA A 862 -21.62 -4.51 8.17
N ALA A 863 -22.13 -4.33 6.94
CA ALA A 863 -21.66 -5.07 5.76
C ALA A 863 -20.16 -4.85 5.51
N ARG A 864 -19.70 -3.60 5.60
CA ARG A 864 -18.29 -3.23 5.52
C ARG A 864 -17.47 -3.96 6.58
N ALA A 865 -17.90 -3.91 7.85
CA ALA A 865 -17.16 -4.52 8.96
C ALA A 865 -17.11 -6.05 8.86
N LEU A 866 -18.25 -6.69 8.56
CA LEU A 866 -18.35 -8.15 8.39
C LEU A 866 -17.47 -8.66 7.25
N SER A 867 -17.23 -7.85 6.22
CA SER A 867 -16.33 -8.25 5.12
C SER A 867 -14.90 -8.53 5.57
N LEU A 868 -14.47 -7.99 6.72
CA LEU A 868 -13.12 -8.21 7.28
C LEU A 868 -13.00 -9.55 8.03
N TYR A 869 -14.09 -10.32 8.12
CA TYR A 869 -14.13 -11.65 8.72
C TYR A 869 -14.38 -12.70 7.65
N PRO A 870 -13.36 -13.46 7.21
CA PRO A 870 -13.52 -14.49 6.20
C PRO A 870 -14.17 -15.76 6.81
N SER A 871 -15.44 -15.66 7.22
CA SER A 871 -16.22 -16.77 7.80
C SER A 871 -17.63 -16.89 7.19
N SER A 872 -18.18 -18.10 7.16
CA SER A 872 -19.54 -18.36 6.65
C SER A 872 -20.59 -17.66 7.49
N GLU A 873 -20.36 -17.54 8.80
CA GLU A 873 -21.24 -16.82 9.74
C GLU A 873 -21.29 -15.33 9.42
N ALA A 874 -20.15 -14.71 9.09
CA ALA A 874 -20.11 -13.32 8.67
C ALA A 874 -20.82 -13.12 7.33
N ALA A 875 -20.62 -14.01 6.36
CA ALA A 875 -21.34 -13.98 5.09
C ALA A 875 -22.86 -14.14 5.29
N ALA A 876 -23.29 -15.02 6.20
CA ALA A 876 -24.71 -15.19 6.54
C ALA A 876 -25.29 -13.91 7.15
N ALA A 877 -24.57 -13.24 8.06
CA ALA A 877 -25.00 -11.96 8.61
C ALA A 877 -25.12 -10.85 7.55
N VAL A 878 -24.22 -10.81 6.56
CA VAL A 878 -24.33 -9.89 5.42
C VAL A 878 -25.56 -10.21 4.55
N LEU A 879 -25.91 -11.48 4.38
CA LEU A 879 -27.10 -11.87 3.60
C LEU A 879 -28.42 -11.47 4.27
N GLU A 880 -28.48 -11.41 5.59
CA GLU A 880 -29.65 -10.89 6.32
C GLU A 880 -29.92 -9.42 5.99
N ILE A 881 -28.88 -8.62 5.68
CA ILE A 881 -29.05 -7.23 5.20
C ILE A 881 -29.88 -7.20 3.92
N ALA A 882 -29.62 -8.15 3.01
CA ALA A 882 -30.32 -8.25 1.73
C ALA A 882 -31.78 -8.70 1.86
N ALA A 883 -32.20 -9.18 3.04
CA ALA A 883 -33.61 -9.49 3.31
C ALA A 883 -34.47 -8.22 3.49
N LYS A 884 -33.83 -7.07 3.72
CA LYS A 884 -34.46 -5.74 3.76
C LYS A 884 -34.18 -4.96 2.47
N PRO A 885 -34.93 -3.90 2.15
CA PRO A 885 -34.62 -3.01 1.03
C PRO A 885 -33.18 -2.48 1.12
N MET A 886 -32.52 -2.45 -0.04
CA MET A 886 -31.17 -1.91 -0.20
C MET A 886 -31.20 -0.83 -1.28
N ASP A 887 -30.74 0.36 -0.91
CA ASP A 887 -30.36 1.37 -1.91
C ASP A 887 -29.09 0.95 -2.66
N LYS A 888 -28.66 1.79 -3.61
CA LYS A 888 -27.48 1.54 -4.44
C LYS A 888 -26.16 1.42 -3.66
N TRP A 889 -25.97 2.18 -2.58
CA TRP A 889 -24.74 2.19 -1.78
C TRP A 889 -24.66 0.96 -0.89
N LEU A 890 -25.77 0.61 -0.22
CA LEU A 890 -25.87 -0.58 0.60
C LEU A 890 -25.73 -1.83 -0.25
N LYS A 891 -26.40 -1.88 -1.40
CA LYS A 891 -26.27 -2.98 -2.35
C LYS A 891 -24.82 -3.16 -2.82
N TYR A 892 -24.15 -2.08 -3.23
CA TYR A 892 -22.74 -2.14 -3.62
C TYR A 892 -21.85 -2.70 -2.49
N THR A 893 -22.09 -2.25 -1.25
CA THR A 893 -21.30 -2.68 -0.09
C THR A 893 -21.54 -4.15 0.23
N VAL A 894 -22.79 -4.62 0.20
CA VAL A 894 -23.17 -6.03 0.38
C VAL A 894 -22.55 -6.91 -0.72
N GLU A 895 -22.67 -6.52 -1.99
CA GLU A 895 -22.05 -7.25 -3.11
C GLU A 895 -20.52 -7.33 -2.95
N SER A 896 -19.89 -6.21 -2.58
CA SER A 896 -18.43 -6.15 -2.38
C SER A 896 -17.99 -7.01 -1.19
N ALA A 897 -18.72 -6.97 -0.07
CA ALA A 897 -18.43 -7.74 1.13
C ALA A 897 -18.50 -9.25 0.89
N LEU A 898 -19.53 -9.69 0.15
CA LEU A 898 -19.70 -11.09 -0.22
C LEU A 898 -18.67 -11.51 -1.28
N ALA A 899 -18.41 -10.69 -2.30
CA ALA A 899 -17.42 -11.01 -3.32
C ALA A 899 -15.99 -11.15 -2.75
N ALA A 900 -15.62 -10.32 -1.76
CA ALA A 900 -14.31 -10.42 -1.13
C ALA A 900 -14.08 -11.72 -0.36
N ASN A 901 -15.16 -12.38 0.08
CA ASN A 901 -15.12 -13.62 0.84
C ASN A 901 -15.77 -14.80 0.08
N GLU A 902 -15.79 -14.75 -1.27
CA GLU A 902 -16.43 -15.78 -2.12
C GLU A 902 -15.95 -17.19 -1.78
N ASN A 903 -14.65 -17.35 -1.55
CA ASN A 903 -14.03 -18.63 -1.19
C ASN A 903 -14.59 -19.26 0.09
N VAL A 904 -15.20 -18.47 0.98
CA VAL A 904 -15.72 -18.94 2.26
C VAL A 904 -17.16 -19.46 2.13
N TRP A 905 -18.04 -18.74 1.45
CA TRP A 905 -19.46 -19.09 1.39
C TRP A 905 -19.87 -19.86 0.13
N ARG A 906 -19.07 -19.85 -0.95
CA ARG A 906 -19.46 -20.45 -2.26
C ARG A 906 -19.87 -21.91 -2.15
N GLY A 907 -19.08 -22.74 -1.45
CA GLY A 907 -19.39 -24.16 -1.28
C GLY A 907 -20.69 -24.41 -0.51
N GLU A 908 -20.95 -23.60 0.52
CA GLU A 908 -22.20 -23.66 1.29
C GLU A 908 -23.41 -23.18 0.49
N PHE A 909 -23.24 -22.18 -0.37
CA PHE A 909 -24.30 -21.72 -1.26
C PHE A 909 -24.65 -22.75 -2.33
N LEU A 910 -23.64 -23.37 -2.94
CA LEU A 910 -23.84 -24.41 -3.94
C LEU A 910 -24.48 -25.68 -3.36
N SER A 911 -24.20 -25.99 -2.09
CA SER A 911 -24.82 -27.11 -1.37
C SER A 911 -26.17 -26.79 -0.72
N GLY A 912 -26.66 -25.55 -0.82
CA GLY A 912 -27.95 -25.12 -0.29
C GLY A 912 -27.98 -24.83 1.22
N LYS A 913 -26.81 -24.71 1.88
CA LYS A 913 -26.68 -24.50 3.33
C LYS A 913 -26.84 -23.04 3.77
N ILE A 914 -26.50 -22.08 2.90
CA ILE A 914 -26.60 -20.64 3.17
C ILE A 914 -27.63 -19.96 2.25
N ALA A 915 -28.21 -18.83 2.70
CA ALA A 915 -29.31 -18.10 2.04
C ALA A 915 -30.62 -18.89 1.84
N LYS A 916 -30.83 -19.99 2.58
CA LYS A 916 -32.08 -20.75 2.53
C LYS A 916 -33.25 -19.88 3.05
N GLY A 917 -34.31 -19.77 2.26
CA GLY A 917 -35.46 -18.91 2.59
C GLY A 917 -35.27 -17.40 2.35
N ASN A 918 -34.06 -16.97 1.92
CA ASN A 918 -33.76 -15.57 1.61
C ASN A 918 -33.57 -15.40 0.09
N ALA A 919 -34.66 -15.21 -0.66
CA ALA A 919 -34.63 -15.12 -2.12
C ALA A 919 -33.76 -13.96 -2.64
N ALA A 920 -33.75 -12.82 -1.94
CA ALA A 920 -32.92 -11.67 -2.29
C ALA A 920 -31.42 -11.98 -2.10
N GLY A 921 -31.05 -12.60 -0.97
CA GLY A 921 -29.70 -13.09 -0.72
C GLY A 921 -29.24 -14.12 -1.75
N GLN A 922 -30.10 -15.08 -2.11
CA GLN A 922 -29.80 -16.05 -3.16
C GLN A 922 -29.54 -15.39 -4.51
N LYS A 923 -30.30 -14.33 -4.83
CA LYS A 923 -30.09 -13.55 -6.05
C LYS A 923 -28.75 -12.83 -6.02
N VAL A 924 -28.37 -12.18 -4.91
CA VAL A 924 -27.08 -11.49 -4.78
C VAL A 924 -25.91 -12.45 -4.95
N LEU A 925 -25.92 -13.59 -4.25
CA LEU A 925 -24.88 -14.62 -4.40
C LEU A 925 -24.82 -15.17 -5.82
N GLY A 926 -25.99 -15.41 -6.43
CA GLY A 926 -26.09 -15.79 -7.83
C GLY A 926 -25.47 -14.77 -8.78
N ASP A 927 -25.77 -13.48 -8.60
CA ASP A 927 -25.24 -12.39 -9.42
C ASP A 927 -23.70 -12.25 -9.29
N ILE A 928 -23.14 -12.50 -8.10
CA ILE A 928 -21.68 -12.50 -7.87
C ILE A 928 -21.01 -13.66 -8.64
N LEU A 929 -21.54 -14.88 -8.51
CA LEU A 929 -21.05 -16.05 -9.25
C LEU A 929 -21.27 -15.92 -10.76
N ALA A 930 -22.27 -15.14 -11.17
CA ALA A 930 -22.64 -14.87 -12.55
C ALA A 930 -21.74 -13.85 -13.26
N SER A 931 -20.71 -13.31 -12.59
CA SER A 931 -19.78 -12.30 -13.13
C SER A 931 -19.05 -12.72 -14.42
N SER A 932 -19.12 -13.99 -14.82
CA SER A 932 -18.83 -14.45 -16.19
C SER A 932 -20.06 -15.10 -16.85
N LYS A 933 -20.29 -14.81 -18.15
CA LYS A 933 -21.44 -15.34 -18.91
C LYS A 933 -21.51 -16.88 -18.88
N ALA A 934 -20.36 -17.55 -18.97
CA ALA A 934 -20.26 -19.01 -18.93
C ALA A 934 -20.46 -19.57 -17.51
N GLY A 935 -19.86 -18.95 -16.49
CA GLY A 935 -20.05 -19.32 -15.09
C GLY A 935 -21.52 -19.18 -14.66
N ASN A 936 -22.18 -18.08 -15.04
CA ASN A 936 -23.61 -17.86 -14.76
C ASN A 936 -24.49 -18.99 -15.30
N ALA A 937 -24.23 -19.43 -16.54
CA ALA A 937 -25.00 -20.51 -17.15
C ALA A 937 -24.85 -21.82 -16.35
N ALA A 938 -23.69 -22.08 -15.75
CA ALA A 938 -23.43 -23.30 -14.98
C ALA A 938 -24.05 -23.32 -13.58
N VAL A 939 -24.28 -22.16 -12.95
CA VAL A 939 -24.75 -22.05 -11.55
C VAL A 939 -26.02 -22.88 -11.26
N PRO A 940 -27.11 -22.81 -12.04
CA PRO A 940 -28.33 -23.57 -11.76
C PRO A 940 -28.10 -25.09 -11.79
N PHE A 941 -27.21 -25.55 -12.67
CA PHE A 941 -26.89 -26.96 -12.86
C PHE A 941 -25.99 -27.46 -11.73
N LEU A 942 -24.94 -26.70 -11.38
CA LEU A 942 -24.08 -27.01 -10.24
C LEU A 942 -24.87 -27.04 -8.93
N ARG A 943 -25.79 -26.08 -8.69
CA ARG A 943 -26.66 -26.10 -7.50
C ARG A 943 -27.53 -27.35 -7.45
N THR A 944 -28.17 -27.71 -8.56
CA THR A 944 -28.98 -28.95 -8.64
C THR A 944 -28.14 -30.20 -8.30
N LEU A 945 -26.90 -30.25 -8.79
CA LEU A 945 -26.04 -31.43 -8.65
C LEU A 945 -25.37 -31.53 -7.28
N LEU A 946 -24.98 -30.41 -6.68
CA LEU A 946 -24.25 -30.33 -5.42
C LEU A 946 -25.14 -30.11 -4.18
N SER A 947 -26.41 -29.74 -4.37
CA SER A 947 -27.38 -29.60 -3.28
C SER A 947 -27.61 -30.92 -2.56
N GLN A 948 -27.79 -30.85 -1.24
CA GLN A 948 -28.24 -31.97 -0.41
C GLN A 948 -29.78 -32.13 -0.40
N GLU A 949 -30.51 -31.28 -1.12
CA GLU A 949 -31.96 -31.39 -1.24
C GLU A 949 -32.36 -32.56 -2.16
N ASP A 950 -33.42 -33.27 -1.78
CA ASP A 950 -33.95 -34.40 -2.55
C ASP A 950 -34.51 -33.89 -3.89
N THR A 951 -33.75 -34.16 -4.96
CA THR A 951 -34.06 -33.77 -6.32
C THR A 951 -34.24 -35.02 -7.16
N SER A 952 -35.29 -35.05 -8.01
CA SER A 952 -35.57 -36.23 -8.82
C SER A 952 -34.37 -36.60 -9.70
N LYS A 953 -34.13 -37.90 -9.90
CA LYS A 953 -33.07 -38.39 -10.81
C LYS A 953 -33.16 -37.76 -12.20
N GLU A 954 -34.37 -37.53 -12.69
CA GLU A 954 -34.60 -36.83 -13.96
C GLU A 954 -34.03 -35.40 -13.96
N THR A 955 -34.25 -34.65 -12.88
CA THR A 955 -33.76 -33.26 -12.74
C THR A 955 -32.24 -33.22 -12.65
N ARG A 956 -31.64 -34.15 -11.86
CA ARG A 956 -30.18 -34.30 -11.77
C ARG A 956 -29.55 -34.67 -13.11
N ASN A 957 -30.16 -35.62 -13.85
CA ASN A 957 -29.68 -36.00 -15.18
C ASN A 957 -29.74 -34.84 -16.17
N LYS A 958 -30.85 -34.08 -16.20
CA LYS A 958 -30.96 -32.87 -17.04
C LYS A 958 -29.87 -31.85 -16.71
N ALA A 959 -29.58 -31.64 -15.43
CA ALA A 959 -28.52 -30.74 -15.01
C ALA A 959 -27.12 -31.23 -15.43
N MET A 960 -26.85 -32.53 -15.28
CA MET A 960 -25.59 -33.13 -15.71
C MET A 960 -25.38 -33.02 -17.23
N THR A 961 -26.41 -33.30 -18.02
CA THR A 961 -26.37 -33.16 -19.49
C THR A 961 -26.12 -31.71 -19.89
N ALA A 962 -26.81 -30.75 -19.26
CA ALA A 962 -26.62 -29.34 -19.56
C ALA A 962 -25.20 -28.87 -19.23
N LEU A 963 -24.66 -29.27 -18.08
CA LEU A 963 -23.30 -28.92 -17.66
C LEU A 963 -22.24 -29.54 -18.59
N THR A 964 -22.46 -30.77 -19.06
CA THR A 964 -21.60 -31.46 -20.03
C THR A 964 -21.51 -30.73 -21.37
N ALA A 965 -22.59 -30.09 -21.80
CA ALA A 965 -22.65 -29.36 -23.07
C ALA A 965 -21.92 -28.00 -23.04
N MET A 966 -21.57 -27.50 -21.85
CA MET A 966 -20.89 -26.21 -21.69
C MET A 966 -19.39 -26.31 -21.95
N LYS A 967 -18.78 -25.20 -22.38
CA LYS A 967 -17.35 -25.09 -22.66
C LYS A 967 -16.66 -24.11 -21.70
N GLY A 968 -15.41 -24.40 -21.39
CA GLY A 968 -14.52 -23.52 -20.65
C GLY A 968 -13.31 -23.11 -21.48
N ASN A 969 -12.26 -22.66 -20.79
CA ASN A 969 -10.97 -22.29 -21.33
C ASN A 969 -9.89 -23.28 -20.84
N THR A 970 -9.24 -23.97 -21.78
CA THR A 970 -8.20 -24.96 -21.50
C THR A 970 -7.00 -24.41 -20.70
N ASN A 971 -6.55 -23.18 -20.95
CA ASN A 971 -5.38 -22.61 -20.28
C ASN A 971 -5.70 -22.28 -18.81
N LYS A 972 -6.84 -21.63 -18.57
CA LYS A 972 -7.33 -21.38 -17.20
C LYS A 972 -7.63 -22.69 -16.47
N GLY A 973 -8.14 -23.68 -17.20
CA GLY A 973 -8.41 -25.02 -16.66
C GLY A 973 -7.16 -25.73 -16.16
N ARG A 974 -6.00 -25.52 -16.81
CA ARG A 974 -4.72 -26.02 -16.32
C ARG A 974 -4.35 -25.38 -14.98
N GLU A 975 -4.57 -24.09 -14.80
CA GLU A 975 -4.30 -23.39 -13.53
C GLU A 975 -5.18 -23.97 -12.40
N VAL A 976 -6.46 -24.22 -12.69
CA VAL A 976 -7.39 -24.87 -11.76
C VAL A 976 -6.93 -26.30 -11.45
N PHE A 977 -6.51 -27.08 -12.44
CA PHE A 977 -5.96 -28.42 -12.25
C PHE A 977 -4.72 -28.41 -11.34
N VAL A 978 -3.78 -27.49 -11.60
CA VAL A 978 -2.56 -27.35 -10.78
C VAL A 978 -2.93 -27.09 -9.33
N ARG A 979 -3.91 -26.22 -9.07
CA ARG A 979 -4.36 -25.87 -7.72
C ARG A 979 -5.18 -26.98 -7.04
N ALA A 980 -6.07 -27.65 -7.75
CA ALA A 980 -7.13 -28.48 -7.15
C ALA A 980 -6.93 -29.99 -7.33
N CYS A 981 -6.12 -30.43 -8.29
CA CYS A 981 -6.05 -31.84 -8.67
C CYS A 981 -4.64 -32.46 -8.50
N THR A 982 -3.57 -31.66 -8.56
CA THR A 982 -2.18 -32.18 -8.50
C THR A 982 -1.79 -32.82 -7.18
N ALA A 983 -2.50 -32.49 -6.10
CA ALA A 983 -2.35 -33.15 -4.81
C ALA A 983 -2.50 -34.66 -4.92
N CYS A 984 -3.39 -35.13 -5.82
CA CYS A 984 -3.69 -36.55 -6.01
C CYS A 984 -3.31 -37.06 -7.40
N HIS A 985 -3.36 -36.23 -8.45
CA HIS A 985 -3.28 -36.67 -9.83
C HIS A 985 -2.08 -36.10 -10.58
N LYS A 986 -1.44 -36.95 -11.37
CA LYS A 986 -0.38 -36.59 -12.32
C LYS A 986 -0.93 -36.58 -13.75
N VAL A 987 -0.36 -35.74 -14.62
CA VAL A 987 -0.60 -35.76 -16.07
C VAL A 987 0.68 -36.14 -16.79
N GLY A 988 0.72 -37.35 -17.34
CA GLY A 988 1.91 -37.88 -18.03
C GLY A 988 3.10 -37.96 -17.09
N ASN A 989 4.23 -37.39 -17.50
CA ASN A 989 5.45 -37.25 -16.68
C ASN A 989 5.58 -35.88 -16.00
N GLY A 990 4.55 -35.03 -16.07
CA GLY A 990 4.55 -33.67 -15.51
C GLY A 990 4.31 -33.59 -13.99
N GLU A 991 3.89 -32.41 -13.53
CA GLU A 991 3.62 -32.10 -12.12
C GLU A 991 2.40 -32.89 -11.57
N GLY A 992 2.46 -33.26 -10.27
CA GLY A 992 1.40 -33.96 -9.54
C GLY A 992 1.84 -35.30 -8.92
N ASN A 993 0.98 -35.85 -8.05
CA ASN A 993 1.20 -37.14 -7.38
C ASN A 993 0.43 -38.29 -8.03
N GLU A 994 0.75 -39.53 -7.68
CA GLU A 994 0.08 -40.75 -8.18
C GLU A 994 -0.76 -41.43 -7.09
N PHE A 995 -1.47 -40.63 -6.28
CA PHE A 995 -2.45 -41.18 -5.32
C PHE A 995 -3.78 -41.51 -6.02
N GLY A 996 -4.17 -40.69 -7.00
CA GLY A 996 -5.24 -40.96 -7.94
C GLY A 996 -4.71 -41.45 -9.29
N PRO A 997 -5.59 -41.86 -10.21
CA PRO A 997 -5.19 -42.27 -11.56
C PRO A 997 -4.43 -41.17 -12.28
N ASN A 998 -3.38 -41.54 -13.01
CA ASN A 998 -2.77 -40.64 -13.99
C ASN A 998 -3.84 -40.22 -15.01
N LEU A 999 -3.96 -38.91 -15.22
CA LEU A 999 -4.97 -38.29 -16.07
C LEU A 999 -4.49 -38.04 -17.51
N HIS A 1000 -3.28 -38.52 -17.86
CA HIS A 1000 -2.89 -38.61 -19.26
C HIS A 1000 -3.93 -39.42 -20.06
N GLN A 1001 -4.36 -38.90 -21.21
CA GLN A 1001 -5.36 -39.52 -22.08
C GLN A 1001 -6.71 -39.80 -21.40
N VAL A 1002 -7.05 -39.10 -20.31
CA VAL A 1002 -8.29 -39.36 -19.56
C VAL A 1002 -9.54 -39.18 -20.43
N ALA A 1003 -9.51 -38.22 -21.38
CA ALA A 1003 -10.61 -38.02 -22.32
C ALA A 1003 -10.77 -39.23 -23.28
N THR A 1004 -9.65 -39.82 -23.70
CA THR A 1004 -9.63 -41.02 -24.56
C THR A 1004 -10.06 -42.27 -23.78
N ARG A 1005 -9.67 -42.38 -22.50
CA ARG A 1005 -10.03 -43.51 -21.63
C ARG A 1005 -11.53 -43.55 -21.30
N LEU A 1006 -12.12 -42.41 -20.92
CA LEU A 1006 -13.53 -42.35 -20.53
C LEU A 1006 -14.48 -42.27 -21.72
N LYS A 1007 -14.00 -41.88 -22.91
CA LYS A 1007 -14.75 -41.82 -24.19
C LYS A 1007 -16.01 -40.94 -24.19
N ASP A 1008 -16.34 -40.31 -23.07
CA ASP A 1008 -17.51 -39.45 -22.89
C ASP A 1008 -17.19 -38.31 -21.90
N ARG A 1009 -17.49 -37.08 -22.31
CA ARG A 1009 -17.36 -35.90 -21.45
C ARG A 1009 -18.31 -35.96 -20.25
N TYR A 1010 -19.46 -36.63 -20.38
CA TYR A 1010 -20.39 -36.84 -19.27
C TYR A 1010 -19.70 -37.57 -18.13
N LYS A 1011 -18.92 -38.63 -18.43
CA LYS A 1011 -18.17 -39.40 -17.43
C LYS A 1011 -17.07 -38.60 -16.75
N LEU A 1012 -16.44 -37.65 -17.45
CA LEU A 1012 -15.49 -36.71 -16.84
C LEU A 1012 -16.18 -35.80 -15.82
N VAL A 1013 -17.33 -35.22 -16.19
CA VAL A 1013 -18.11 -34.33 -15.32
C VAL A 1013 -18.66 -35.11 -14.11
N GLU A 1014 -19.21 -36.30 -14.33
CA GLU A 1014 -19.71 -37.21 -13.29
C GLU A 1014 -18.62 -37.55 -12.29
N SER A 1015 -17.41 -37.88 -12.75
CA SER A 1015 -16.28 -38.24 -11.86
C SER A 1015 -15.84 -37.12 -10.91
N VAL A 1016 -16.11 -35.85 -11.26
CA VAL A 1016 -15.76 -34.69 -10.42
C VAL A 1016 -16.93 -34.22 -9.55
N ILE A 1017 -18.16 -34.36 -10.04
CA ILE A 1017 -19.37 -34.00 -9.30
C ILE A 1017 -19.74 -35.07 -8.27
N ASP A 1018 -19.64 -36.34 -8.66
CA ASP A 1018 -19.99 -37.52 -7.88
C ASP A 1018 -18.85 -38.56 -7.99
N PRO A 1019 -17.75 -38.37 -7.22
CA PRO A 1019 -16.61 -39.26 -7.28
C PRO A 1019 -16.92 -40.68 -6.78
N ASN A 1020 -18.11 -40.93 -6.21
CA ASN A 1020 -18.56 -42.23 -5.71
C ASN A 1020 -19.43 -43.00 -6.70
N ALA A 1021 -19.85 -42.37 -7.81
CA ALA A 1021 -20.66 -43.01 -8.85
C ALA A 1021 -19.98 -44.27 -9.41
N GLU A 1022 -18.67 -44.23 -9.60
CA GLU A 1022 -17.87 -45.34 -10.11
C GLU A 1022 -16.44 -45.28 -9.56
N VAL A 1023 -16.06 -46.23 -8.70
CA VAL A 1023 -14.76 -46.24 -8.02
C VAL A 1023 -14.02 -47.56 -8.25
N ASP A 1024 -12.79 -47.49 -8.76
CA ASP A 1024 -11.89 -48.65 -8.82
C ASP A 1024 -11.50 -49.05 -7.39
N LYS A 1025 -11.50 -50.36 -7.10
CA LYS A 1025 -11.19 -50.92 -5.77
C LYS A 1025 -9.88 -50.38 -5.19
N LYS A 1026 -8.88 -50.07 -6.02
CA LYS A 1026 -7.59 -49.54 -5.54
C LYS A 1026 -7.63 -48.09 -5.04
N TYR A 1027 -8.70 -47.33 -5.32
CA TYR A 1027 -8.88 -45.95 -4.85
C TYR A 1027 -9.95 -45.81 -3.76
N LEU A 1028 -10.47 -46.93 -3.26
CA LEU A 1028 -11.41 -46.93 -2.14
C LEU A 1028 -10.72 -46.48 -0.84
N SER A 1029 -11.42 -45.61 -0.11
CA SER A 1029 -10.97 -45.12 1.20
C SER A 1029 -10.98 -46.26 2.21
N THR A 1030 -9.95 -46.32 3.06
CA THR A 1030 -9.90 -47.21 4.21
C THR A 1030 -10.15 -46.41 5.48
N ARG A 1031 -11.08 -46.87 6.32
CA ARG A 1031 -11.30 -46.38 7.67
C ARG A 1031 -10.49 -47.22 8.66
N ILE A 1032 -9.70 -46.57 9.49
CA ILE A 1032 -8.92 -47.19 10.57
C ILE A 1032 -9.40 -46.59 11.90
N ALA A 1033 -9.91 -47.44 12.79
CA ALA A 1033 -10.11 -47.12 14.19
C ALA A 1033 -8.92 -47.65 14.98
N THR A 1034 -8.33 -46.78 15.80
CA THR A 1034 -7.17 -47.10 16.64
C THR A 1034 -7.61 -47.35 18.08
N ALA A 1035 -6.81 -48.12 18.83
CA ALA A 1035 -7.13 -48.54 20.20
C ALA A 1035 -7.28 -47.38 21.21
N ASP A 1036 -6.81 -46.17 20.86
CA ASP A 1036 -7.01 -44.95 21.66
C ASP A 1036 -8.29 -44.17 21.28
N GLY A 1037 -9.15 -44.74 20.44
CA GLY A 1037 -10.43 -44.19 20.03
C GLY A 1037 -10.38 -43.22 18.84
N LYS A 1038 -9.21 -42.98 18.23
CA LYS A 1038 -9.12 -42.13 17.03
C LYS A 1038 -9.57 -42.88 15.78
N ILE A 1039 -10.26 -42.15 14.89
CA ILE A 1039 -10.70 -42.64 13.59
C ILE A 1039 -9.97 -41.87 12.49
N PHE A 1040 -9.35 -42.61 11.59
CA PHE A 1040 -8.73 -42.09 10.38
C PHE A 1040 -9.44 -42.64 9.15
N SER A 1041 -9.57 -41.82 8.10
CA SER A 1041 -10.10 -42.27 6.81
C SER A 1041 -9.26 -41.69 5.69
N GLY A 1042 -8.89 -42.51 4.71
CA GLY A 1042 -8.11 -42.08 3.57
C GLY A 1042 -7.64 -43.22 2.68
N LEU A 1043 -6.89 -42.88 1.63
CA LEU A 1043 -6.30 -43.85 0.71
C LEU A 1043 -5.10 -44.53 1.37
N VAL A 1044 -5.02 -45.86 1.31
CA VAL A 1044 -3.80 -46.57 1.73
C VAL A 1044 -2.72 -46.36 0.67
N VAL A 1045 -1.70 -45.56 1.00
CA VAL A 1045 -0.56 -45.27 0.10
C VAL A 1045 0.67 -46.12 0.40
N SER A 1046 0.73 -46.73 1.58
CA SER A 1046 1.71 -47.75 1.96
C SER A 1046 1.10 -48.67 3.01
N ASP A 1047 1.39 -49.97 2.92
CA ASP A 1047 0.90 -50.98 3.84
C ASP A 1047 2.03 -51.98 4.10
N SER A 1048 2.52 -52.02 5.34
CA SER A 1048 3.62 -52.89 5.77
C SER A 1048 3.24 -53.61 7.06
N PRO A 1049 3.97 -54.68 7.44
CA PRO A 1049 3.70 -55.37 8.71
C PRO A 1049 3.85 -54.51 9.97
N LYS A 1050 4.49 -53.33 9.89
CA LYS A 1050 4.73 -52.44 11.03
C LYS A 1050 3.81 -51.23 11.06
N GLU A 1051 3.47 -50.69 9.90
CA GLU A 1051 2.71 -49.46 9.76
C GLU A 1051 1.89 -49.43 8.47
N VAL A 1052 0.74 -48.74 8.56
CA VAL A 1052 -0.12 -48.36 7.43
C VAL A 1052 -0.04 -46.86 7.27
N VAL A 1053 0.19 -46.38 6.05
CA VAL A 1053 0.17 -44.95 5.72
C VAL A 1053 -1.10 -44.64 4.95
N LEU A 1054 -1.94 -43.79 5.53
CA LEU A 1054 -3.13 -43.24 4.88
C LEU A 1054 -2.84 -41.85 4.31
N PHE A 1055 -3.42 -41.51 3.17
CA PHE A 1055 -3.51 -40.14 2.67
C PHE A 1055 -4.97 -39.67 2.76
N ASP A 1056 -5.23 -38.63 3.57
CA ASP A 1056 -6.58 -38.14 3.88
C ASP A 1056 -7.10 -37.07 2.89
N GLY A 1057 -6.39 -36.88 1.77
CA GLY A 1057 -6.66 -35.81 0.81
C GLY A 1057 -5.91 -34.51 1.11
N LYS A 1058 -5.25 -34.38 2.28
CA LYS A 1058 -4.39 -33.24 2.63
C LYS A 1058 -2.97 -33.67 3.01
N GLU A 1059 -2.83 -34.65 3.89
CA GLU A 1059 -1.54 -35.12 4.41
C GLU A 1059 -1.46 -36.64 4.54
N LYS A 1060 -0.23 -37.15 4.74
CA LYS A 1060 0.01 -38.57 5.04
C LYS A 1060 -0.02 -38.80 6.54
N ARG A 1061 -0.76 -39.82 6.99
CA ARG A 1061 -0.83 -40.26 8.37
C ARG A 1061 -0.27 -41.68 8.48
N THR A 1062 0.79 -41.84 9.25
CA THR A 1062 1.36 -43.15 9.57
C THR A 1062 0.73 -43.69 10.84
N ILE A 1063 0.13 -44.88 10.76
CA ILE A 1063 -0.53 -45.57 11.87
C ILE A 1063 0.20 -46.89 12.06
N LYS A 1064 0.70 -47.17 13.27
CA LYS A 1064 1.34 -48.45 13.55
C LYS A 1064 0.29 -49.55 13.52
N VAL A 1065 0.61 -50.70 12.92
CA VAL A 1065 -0.31 -51.84 12.86
C VAL A 1065 -0.72 -52.31 14.25
N ALA A 1066 0.17 -52.21 15.24
CA ALA A 1066 -0.10 -52.54 16.63
C ALA A 1066 -1.17 -51.66 17.30
N ASP A 1067 -1.41 -50.46 16.78
CA ASP A 1067 -2.37 -49.51 17.33
C ASP A 1067 -3.75 -49.60 16.65
N ILE A 1068 -3.90 -50.44 15.62
CA ILE A 1068 -5.14 -50.61 14.85
C ILE A 1068 -6.07 -51.59 15.55
N GLU A 1069 -7.24 -51.10 15.96
CA GLU A 1069 -8.31 -51.93 16.54
C GLU A 1069 -9.24 -52.47 15.44
N ALA A 1070 -9.60 -51.63 14.47
CA ALA A 1070 -10.44 -52.02 13.34
C ALA A 1070 -10.00 -51.35 12.05
N ARG A 1071 -10.05 -52.11 10.94
CA ARG A 1071 -9.78 -51.62 9.59
C ARG A 1071 -10.90 -52.05 8.66
N GLU A 1072 -11.49 -51.07 7.96
CA GLU A 1072 -12.62 -51.29 7.06
C GLU A 1072 -12.37 -50.59 5.72
N LEU A 1073 -12.53 -51.31 4.62
CA LEU A 1073 -12.55 -50.72 3.29
C LEU A 1073 -13.94 -50.13 3.02
N LEU A 1074 -14.02 -48.82 2.86
CA LEU A 1074 -15.27 -48.13 2.57
C LEU A 1074 -15.65 -48.31 1.10
N LYS A 1075 -16.94 -48.22 0.79
CA LYS A 1075 -17.44 -48.12 -0.60
C LYS A 1075 -17.27 -46.70 -1.20
N GLN A 1076 -16.51 -45.84 -0.52
CA GLN A 1076 -16.32 -44.44 -0.85
C GLN A 1076 -14.96 -44.24 -1.51
N SER A 1077 -14.91 -43.41 -2.55
CA SER A 1077 -13.71 -42.91 -3.18
C SER A 1077 -12.82 -42.16 -2.20
N SER A 1078 -11.51 -42.17 -2.46
CA SER A 1078 -10.55 -41.30 -1.79
C SER A 1078 -10.52 -39.88 -2.36
N MET A 1079 -11.20 -39.64 -3.49
CA MET A 1079 -11.45 -38.30 -4.00
C MET A 1079 -12.56 -37.63 -3.17
N PRO A 1080 -12.34 -36.42 -2.60
CA PRO A 1080 -13.34 -35.76 -1.77
C PRO A 1080 -14.64 -35.44 -2.53
N GLU A 1081 -15.79 -35.74 -1.93
CA GLU A 1081 -17.08 -35.24 -2.40
C GLU A 1081 -17.14 -33.71 -2.31
N GLY A 1082 -17.91 -33.09 -3.20
CA GLY A 1082 -18.14 -31.64 -3.16
C GLY A 1082 -16.96 -30.79 -3.65
N LEU A 1083 -15.92 -31.39 -4.24
CA LEU A 1083 -14.78 -30.68 -4.82
C LEU A 1083 -15.21 -29.58 -5.80
N ALA A 1084 -16.21 -29.86 -6.64
CA ALA A 1084 -16.76 -28.87 -7.58
C ALA A 1084 -17.35 -27.63 -6.88
N GLY A 1085 -17.81 -27.74 -5.62
CA GLY A 1085 -18.28 -26.61 -4.83
C GLY A 1085 -17.17 -25.69 -4.32
N THR A 1086 -15.92 -26.17 -4.34
CA THR A 1086 -14.75 -25.40 -3.88
C THR A 1086 -14.15 -24.51 -4.98
N MET A 1087 -14.57 -24.66 -6.24
CA MET A 1087 -14.12 -23.87 -7.39
C MET A 1087 -15.22 -22.93 -7.89
N ALA A 1088 -14.85 -21.82 -8.51
CA ALA A 1088 -15.83 -20.95 -9.14
C ALA A 1088 -16.55 -21.71 -10.28
N PRO A 1089 -17.83 -21.41 -10.58
CA PRO A 1089 -18.56 -22.10 -11.66
C PRO A 1089 -17.84 -22.06 -13.01
N VAL A 1090 -17.15 -20.97 -13.34
CA VAL A 1090 -16.34 -20.87 -14.56
C VAL A 1090 -15.06 -21.71 -14.47
N GLU A 1091 -14.43 -21.79 -13.30
CA GLU A 1091 -13.25 -22.62 -13.07
C GLU A 1091 -13.59 -24.11 -13.23
N PHE A 1092 -14.79 -24.53 -12.82
CA PHE A 1092 -15.27 -25.89 -13.08
C PHE A 1092 -15.35 -26.18 -14.58
N LEU A 1093 -15.95 -25.28 -15.36
CA LEU A 1093 -16.04 -25.43 -16.81
C LEU A 1093 -14.64 -25.43 -17.46
N ASP A 1094 -13.75 -24.56 -16.99
CA ASP A 1094 -12.37 -24.45 -17.45
C ASP A 1094 -11.60 -25.75 -17.16
N LEU A 1095 -11.72 -26.31 -15.96
CA LEU A 1095 -11.13 -27.61 -15.58
C LEU A 1095 -11.66 -28.73 -16.47
N MET A 1096 -12.97 -28.80 -16.70
CA MET A 1096 -13.56 -29.81 -17.58
C MET A 1096 -13.05 -29.70 -19.02
N GLU A 1097 -12.87 -28.47 -19.52
CA GLU A 1097 -12.29 -28.24 -20.85
C GLU A 1097 -10.82 -28.67 -20.92
N TYR A 1098 -10.05 -28.42 -19.86
CA TYR A 1098 -8.67 -28.89 -19.76
C TYR A 1098 -8.59 -30.42 -19.74
N LEU A 1099 -9.35 -31.09 -18.88
CA LEU A 1099 -9.36 -32.55 -18.80
C LEU A 1099 -9.84 -33.19 -20.11
N ALA A 1100 -10.82 -32.58 -20.79
CA ALA A 1100 -11.28 -33.02 -22.11
C ALA A 1100 -10.22 -32.85 -23.22
N SER A 1101 -9.25 -31.94 -23.03
CA SER A 1101 -8.12 -31.75 -23.96
C SER A 1101 -7.00 -32.79 -23.80
N LEU A 1102 -6.97 -33.50 -22.66
CA LEU A 1102 -5.98 -34.55 -22.38
C LEU A 1102 -6.34 -35.85 -23.10
N LYS A 1103 -5.97 -35.93 -24.38
CA LYS A 1103 -6.23 -37.07 -25.28
C LYS A 1103 -5.07 -38.02 -25.42
#